data_AF-A0A838AG60-F1
#
_entry.id   AF-A0A838AG60-F1
#
_cell.length_a   1.000
_cell.length_b   1.000
_cell.length_c   1.000
_cell.angle_alpha   90.00
_cell.angle_beta   90.00
_cell.angle_gamma   90.00
#
_symmetry.space_group_name_H-M   'P 1'
#
loop_
_entity.id
_entity.type
_entity.pdbx_description
1 polymer ?
#
loop_
_entity_poly.entity_id
_entity_poly.type
_entity_poly.pdbx_seq_one_letter_code
_entity_poly.pdbx_strand_id
1 'polypeptide(L)'
;MTGADIAQSELGLSGDGLRVAVMDTGIDYTHPDLGGPGSFPTGRVVTGWDFVGDDFDAGHPDTLEPDPDADPMDCHGHGTHVSGIVGADGEVTGVAPDVELGAYKVFGCSGSTTADVMIAAMERALDDDMDVLNMSIGSAFSWPQYPTAKAADELVDEGMVVVSSIGNSGANGVYSASAPGLGADVIGVASYDNARITVNTFDANPGGEPVPYMPMSDAPEPPTEGTSPELTDVGRACVDSEDDELGSDPEGKVALIERGTCTFDEKYAAAMDAGAEGVVISNNVSGMFAGGGITDRGGFAVGIPDTGGAHLRELLDGAEPVTLTWSDEQTEVPNPNGGLISSFSSYGLSPDLDLKPDIGAPGGLIRSTYPMHRGEYATVSGTSMSSPHVAGGVALLLEAEPSLDASEVRDLLQNSADPAPWWGNPDLGLLDNVHRQGAGMLDVPGAVQATTTVTPGKLALGESEPGARRQKLRITNDGSEAVTYELEHVPALGTHGSTVEPSFNDAFAEVSFRRDTVTVPPGRSVNALLRITPPEDELENLQYGGYIEVVAADGQDGEETTRVPYAGYAGEYQSIEVMPPLEEVGEDGEVVEHDVPWLTRITECEVFIENECVEGGEFENQPDGATYSMETVDGLPDIPYMLVHFRHQVEKLEMVVRDADTGMPVYPVADKVVDLEHVERNATSTSYFTYPWDGTVSGMFGWSWPVPDGDYRIEVRALQALGDRWNDEHWETWTSPVITLDRG
;
A
#
# COMPACT_ATOMS: atom_id res chain seq x y z
N MET A 1 -5.88 -15.08 13.86
CA MET A 1 -6.34 -15.24 12.45
C MET A 1 -5.34 -16.03 11.63
N THR A 2 -4.04 -15.77 11.77
CA THR A 2 -2.97 -16.47 11.02
C THR A 2 -2.52 -17.80 11.63
N GLY A 3 -3.12 -18.21 12.75
CA GLY A 3 -2.70 -19.38 13.51
C GLY A 3 -1.39 -19.22 14.28
N ALA A 4 -0.84 -18.00 14.38
CA ALA A 4 0.37 -17.73 15.17
C ALA A 4 0.23 -18.18 16.64
N ASP A 5 -0.94 -17.99 17.24
CA ASP A 5 -1.25 -18.46 18.59
C ASP A 5 -1.19 -19.99 18.72
N ILE A 6 -1.58 -20.73 17.67
CA ILE A 6 -1.49 -22.19 17.60
C ILE A 6 -0.02 -22.61 17.44
N ALA A 7 0.75 -21.94 16.58
CA ALA A 7 2.18 -22.20 16.43
C ALA A 7 2.94 -22.01 17.75
N GLN A 8 2.61 -20.94 18.50
CA GLN A 8 3.18 -20.68 19.82
C GLN A 8 2.74 -21.70 20.87
N SER A 9 1.43 -21.89 21.04
CA SER A 9 0.90 -22.64 22.18
C SER A 9 0.87 -24.16 21.98
N GLU A 10 0.74 -24.64 20.75
CA GLU A 10 0.60 -26.06 20.41
C GLU A 10 1.85 -26.64 19.75
N LEU A 11 2.52 -25.90 18.86
CA LEU A 11 3.75 -26.35 18.18
C LEU A 11 5.02 -25.98 18.97
N GLY A 12 4.92 -25.03 19.89
CA GLY A 12 6.03 -24.62 20.76
C GLY A 12 7.08 -23.77 20.07
N LEU A 13 6.70 -23.05 19.01
CA LEU A 13 7.54 -22.15 18.23
C LEU A 13 7.38 -20.72 18.73
N SER A 14 8.46 -19.97 18.87
CA SER A 14 8.43 -18.58 19.33
C SER A 14 9.34 -17.65 18.52
N GLY A 15 10.11 -18.18 17.57
CA GLY A 15 11.15 -17.49 16.83
C GLY A 15 12.50 -17.45 17.55
N ASP A 16 12.71 -18.31 18.56
CA ASP A 16 13.97 -18.38 19.30
C ASP A 16 15.15 -18.67 18.36
N GLY A 17 16.20 -17.86 18.48
CA GLY A 17 17.41 -17.97 17.65
C GLY A 17 17.31 -17.36 16.26
N LEU A 18 16.19 -16.69 15.91
CA LEU A 18 16.02 -15.96 14.65
C LEU A 18 16.12 -14.44 14.90
N ARG A 19 16.57 -13.73 13.87
CA ARG A 19 16.75 -12.28 13.86
C ARG A 19 15.87 -11.62 12.82
N VAL A 20 15.07 -10.65 13.25
CA VAL A 20 14.19 -9.88 12.35
C VAL A 20 14.60 -8.42 12.35
N ALA A 21 15.04 -7.93 11.20
CA ALA A 21 15.26 -6.52 10.94
C ALA A 21 13.94 -5.81 10.67
N VAL A 22 13.74 -4.67 11.33
CA VAL A 22 12.65 -3.73 11.06
C VAL A 22 13.27 -2.47 10.49
N MET A 23 13.07 -2.24 9.19
CA MET A 23 13.45 -0.99 8.52
C MET A 23 12.25 -0.06 8.50
N ASP A 24 12.30 1.03 9.27
CA ASP A 24 11.15 1.88 9.56
C ASP A 24 11.56 3.23 10.19
N THR A 25 10.70 3.88 10.98
CA THR A 25 10.95 5.14 11.70
C THR A 25 11.82 5.00 12.95
N GLY A 26 12.25 3.77 13.27
CA GLY A 26 13.00 3.39 14.46
C GLY A 26 12.25 2.39 15.35
N ILE A 27 12.82 2.04 16.50
CA ILE A 27 12.12 1.25 17.54
C ILE A 27 12.30 1.96 18.88
N ASP A 28 11.19 2.21 19.61
CA ASP A 28 11.27 2.54 21.04
C ASP A 28 11.66 1.27 21.81
N TYR A 29 12.96 0.98 21.81
CA TYR A 29 13.55 -0.15 22.51
C TYR A 29 13.43 -0.03 24.04
N THR A 30 12.94 1.10 24.57
CA THR A 30 12.65 1.25 26.00
C THR A 30 11.25 0.79 26.39
N HIS A 31 10.39 0.53 25.40
CA HIS A 31 9.06 -0.03 25.60
C HIS A 31 9.15 -1.38 26.35
N PRO A 32 8.33 -1.63 27.38
CA PRO A 32 8.42 -2.85 28.20
C PRO A 32 8.35 -4.13 27.38
N ASP A 33 7.49 -4.16 26.36
CA ASP A 33 7.30 -5.33 25.47
C ASP A 33 8.44 -5.53 24.45
N LEU A 34 9.36 -4.56 24.27
CA LEU A 34 10.42 -4.55 23.24
C LEU A 34 11.85 -4.42 23.80
N GLY A 35 12.04 -4.52 25.12
CA GLY A 35 13.37 -4.47 25.74
C GLY A 35 13.38 -3.85 27.12
N GLY A 36 12.42 -2.96 27.37
CA GLY A 36 12.24 -2.26 28.63
C GLY A 36 13.30 -1.18 28.91
N PRO A 37 13.20 -0.50 30.07
CA PRO A 37 14.03 0.65 30.38
C PRO A 37 15.54 0.35 30.30
N GLY A 38 16.29 1.13 29.52
CA GLY A 38 17.70 0.88 29.29
C GLY A 38 18.33 1.83 28.28
N SER A 39 19.50 1.44 27.78
CA SER A 39 20.18 2.08 26.65
C SER A 39 20.32 1.05 25.54
N PHE A 40 20.27 1.49 24.29
CA PHE A 40 20.51 0.64 23.13
C PHE A 40 21.99 0.17 23.05
N PRO A 41 22.25 -1.08 22.59
CA PRO A 41 21.27 -2.14 22.34
C PRO A 41 20.73 -2.78 23.63
N THR A 42 19.53 -3.36 23.56
CA THR A 42 18.88 -4.10 24.66
C THR A 42 19.02 -5.61 24.47
N GLY A 43 18.40 -6.40 25.35
CA GLY A 43 18.35 -7.86 25.19
C GLY A 43 17.32 -8.32 24.14
N ARG A 44 16.45 -7.43 23.67
CA ARG A 44 15.39 -7.70 22.68
C ARG A 44 15.70 -7.02 21.34
N VAL A 45 16.07 -5.74 21.38
CA VAL A 45 16.55 -4.98 20.22
C VAL A 45 18.07 -4.97 20.27
N VAL A 46 18.70 -5.91 19.55
CA VAL A 46 20.11 -6.29 19.77
C VAL A 46 21.10 -5.54 18.88
N THR A 47 20.62 -4.94 17.78
CA THR A 47 21.42 -4.15 16.83
C THR A 47 20.53 -3.18 16.06
N GLY A 48 21.14 -2.34 15.22
CA GLY A 48 20.45 -1.26 14.53
C GLY A 48 21.31 -0.02 14.31
N TRP A 49 20.77 0.94 13.56
CA TRP A 49 21.42 2.19 13.18
C TRP A 49 20.37 3.23 12.75
N ASP A 50 20.64 4.52 13.02
CA ASP A 50 19.89 5.65 12.46
C ASP A 50 20.63 6.22 11.26
N PHE A 51 20.00 6.13 10.09
CA PHE A 51 20.59 6.58 8.83
C PHE A 51 20.36 8.07 8.56
N VAL A 52 19.45 8.72 9.28
CA VAL A 52 18.89 10.00 8.86
C VAL A 52 18.78 11.05 9.95
N GLY A 53 18.62 10.66 11.22
CA GLY A 53 18.37 11.58 12.31
C GLY A 53 16.92 12.10 12.34
N ASP A 54 16.55 12.75 13.44
CA ASP A 54 15.16 13.12 13.74
C ASP A 54 14.56 14.21 12.83
N ASP A 55 15.39 15.12 12.32
CA ASP A 55 14.96 16.29 11.52
C ASP A 55 14.85 15.99 10.01
N PHE A 56 15.17 14.76 9.57
CA PHE A 56 15.24 14.43 8.15
C PHE A 56 13.87 14.27 7.50
N ASP A 57 13.69 14.93 6.36
CA ASP A 57 12.56 14.75 5.44
C ASP A 57 13.05 14.99 4.01
N ALA A 58 12.97 13.93 3.19
CA ALA A 58 13.35 13.98 1.77
C ALA A 58 12.44 14.88 0.92
N GLY A 59 11.27 15.26 1.41
CA GLY A 59 10.30 16.11 0.73
C GLY A 59 10.61 17.60 0.82
N HIS A 60 11.58 18.01 1.65
CA HIS A 60 11.84 19.42 1.90
C HIS A 60 13.35 19.74 1.84
N PRO A 61 13.78 20.80 1.13
CA PRO A 61 15.20 21.06 0.86
C PRO A 61 16.02 21.40 2.11
N ASP A 62 15.40 21.98 3.14
CA ASP A 62 16.07 22.33 4.40
C ASP A 62 16.38 21.11 5.29
N THR A 63 15.77 19.95 5.00
CA THR A 63 15.81 18.71 5.80
C THR A 63 16.31 17.50 5.01
N LEU A 64 16.83 17.74 3.80
CA LEU A 64 17.27 16.71 2.87
C LEU A 64 18.65 16.11 3.22
N GLU A 65 19.44 16.76 4.08
CA GLU A 65 20.76 16.25 4.49
C GLU A 65 20.62 15.34 5.73
N PRO A 66 20.92 14.04 5.63
CA PRO A 66 20.80 13.12 6.77
C PRO A 66 21.87 13.37 7.83
N ASP A 67 21.51 13.22 9.11
CA ASP A 67 22.41 13.27 10.28
C ASP A 67 22.46 11.90 11.00
N PRO A 68 23.15 10.90 10.41
CA PRO A 68 23.13 9.53 10.91
C PRO A 68 23.84 9.36 12.26
N ASP A 69 23.28 8.53 13.14
CA ASP A 69 23.87 8.16 14.41
C ASP A 69 23.55 6.71 14.85
N ALA A 70 23.99 6.34 16.06
CA ALA A 70 23.93 4.98 16.56
C ALA A 70 22.65 4.64 17.36
N ASP A 71 21.74 5.59 17.55
CA ASP A 71 20.54 5.48 18.37
C ASP A 71 19.27 5.44 17.50
N PRO A 72 18.76 4.25 17.13
CA PRO A 72 17.59 4.10 16.25
C PRO A 72 16.25 4.30 16.99
N MET A 73 16.21 5.24 17.94
CA MET A 73 15.03 5.54 18.74
C MET A 73 13.86 6.01 17.87
N ASP A 74 12.67 5.47 18.12
CA ASP A 74 11.48 5.89 17.40
C ASP A 74 10.80 7.09 18.07
N CYS A 75 10.71 8.19 17.32
CA CYS A 75 9.96 9.38 17.69
C CYS A 75 8.63 9.52 16.93
N HIS A 76 8.44 8.79 15.83
CA HIS A 76 7.22 8.83 15.03
C HIS A 76 6.19 7.84 15.60
N GLY A 77 6.59 6.57 15.75
CA GLY A 77 5.82 5.49 16.36
C GLY A 77 5.47 4.33 15.43
N HIS A 78 5.65 4.48 14.12
CA HIS A 78 5.27 3.46 13.14
C HIS A 78 6.17 2.23 13.27
N GLY A 79 7.48 2.40 13.34
CA GLY A 79 8.43 1.30 13.51
C GLY A 79 8.30 0.56 14.84
N THR A 80 7.97 1.27 15.93
CA THR A 80 7.62 0.64 17.21
C THR A 80 6.37 -0.22 17.09
N HIS A 81 5.34 0.25 16.37
CA HIS A 81 4.11 -0.51 16.12
C HIS A 81 4.35 -1.78 15.32
N VAL A 82 5.09 -1.65 14.22
CA VAL A 82 5.53 -2.77 13.38
C VAL A 82 6.32 -3.79 14.19
N SER A 83 7.26 -3.35 15.02
CA SER A 83 8.10 -4.22 15.86
C SER A 83 7.30 -5.03 16.87
N GLY A 84 6.26 -4.44 17.45
CA GLY A 84 5.36 -5.16 18.36
C GLY A 84 4.60 -6.29 17.69
N ILE A 85 4.19 -6.10 16.44
CA ILE A 85 3.52 -7.15 15.66
C ILE A 85 4.49 -8.31 15.36
N VAL A 86 5.74 -8.00 15.04
CA VAL A 86 6.77 -9.04 14.82
C VAL A 86 6.98 -9.85 16.10
N GLY A 87 7.29 -9.19 17.22
CA GLY A 87 7.80 -9.89 18.40
C GLY A 87 7.71 -9.12 19.71
N ALA A 88 6.61 -8.42 20.00
CA ALA A 88 6.36 -8.00 21.38
C ALA A 88 6.23 -9.22 22.33
N ASP A 89 6.75 -9.09 23.55
CA ASP A 89 6.55 -10.06 24.64
C ASP A 89 6.15 -9.35 25.93
N GLY A 90 4.89 -8.93 26.02
CA GLY A 90 4.38 -8.27 27.21
C GLY A 90 2.87 -8.12 27.23
N GLU A 91 2.36 -6.89 27.30
CA GLU A 91 0.92 -6.63 27.29
C GLU A 91 0.29 -7.04 25.95
N VAL A 92 1.00 -6.78 24.85
CA VAL A 92 0.73 -7.40 23.56
C VAL A 92 1.79 -8.45 23.27
N THR A 93 1.39 -9.48 22.51
CA THR A 93 2.27 -10.55 22.08
C THR A 93 2.35 -10.53 20.56
N GLY A 94 3.57 -10.41 20.03
CA GLY A 94 3.83 -10.47 18.60
C GLY A 94 3.68 -11.89 18.05
N VAL A 95 3.83 -12.02 16.73
CA VAL A 95 3.75 -13.32 16.04
C VAL A 95 4.89 -14.25 16.45
N ALA A 96 6.10 -13.73 16.64
CA ALA A 96 7.28 -14.48 17.06
C ALA A 96 7.94 -13.81 18.29
N PRO A 97 7.44 -14.06 19.52
CA PRO A 97 7.81 -13.31 20.71
C PRO A 97 9.25 -13.54 21.19
N ASP A 98 10.00 -14.54 20.71
CA ASP A 98 11.38 -14.79 21.14
C ASP A 98 12.45 -14.40 20.11
N VAL A 99 12.08 -13.78 18.99
CA VAL A 99 13.07 -13.25 18.02
C VAL A 99 13.95 -12.17 18.66
N GLU A 100 15.17 -12.02 18.14
CA GLU A 100 15.98 -10.83 18.32
C GLU A 100 15.61 -9.78 17.25
N LEU A 101 15.36 -8.54 17.65
CA LEU A 101 15.00 -7.44 16.74
C LEU A 101 16.22 -6.59 16.36
N GLY A 102 16.27 -6.15 15.10
CA GLY A 102 17.19 -5.14 14.59
C GLY A 102 16.45 -3.86 14.19
N ALA A 103 16.89 -2.70 14.68
CA ALA A 103 16.23 -1.40 14.43
C ALA A 103 16.96 -0.59 13.36
N TYR A 104 16.40 -0.48 12.14
CA TYR A 104 17.01 0.25 11.03
C TYR A 104 16.18 1.49 10.69
N LYS A 105 16.53 2.63 11.28
CA LYS A 105 15.77 3.88 11.17
C LYS A 105 16.14 4.62 9.88
N VAL A 106 15.17 4.78 8.98
CA VAL A 106 15.33 5.43 7.67
C VAL A 106 14.43 6.67 7.49
N PHE A 107 13.65 7.03 8.50
CA PHE A 107 12.85 8.25 8.54
C PHE A 107 13.20 9.10 9.77
N GLY A 108 13.06 10.42 9.62
CA GLY A 108 12.97 11.33 10.75
C GLY A 108 11.69 11.15 11.56
N CYS A 109 11.40 12.10 12.45
CA CYS A 109 10.17 12.08 13.26
C CYS A 109 8.91 12.45 12.46
N SER A 110 9.11 12.96 11.25
CA SER A 110 8.09 13.33 10.27
C SER A 110 8.70 13.25 8.88
N GLY A 111 7.86 13.18 7.85
CA GLY A 111 8.31 13.31 6.47
C GLY A 111 8.58 11.99 5.77
N SER A 112 9.51 12.03 4.80
CA SER A 112 9.74 10.98 3.82
C SER A 112 11.21 10.52 3.77
N THR A 113 11.48 9.47 3.00
CA THR A 113 12.84 8.92 2.81
C THR A 113 13.17 8.67 1.34
N THR A 114 14.42 8.34 1.06
CA THR A 114 14.94 8.11 -0.29
C THR A 114 15.43 6.68 -0.48
N ALA A 115 15.44 6.23 -1.74
CA ALA A 115 15.85 4.87 -2.08
C ALA A 115 17.31 4.55 -1.71
N ASP A 116 18.22 5.52 -1.78
CA ASP A 116 19.63 5.34 -1.42
C ASP A 116 19.83 5.13 0.09
N VAL A 117 19.09 5.85 0.94
CA VAL A 117 19.05 5.61 2.39
C VAL A 117 18.53 4.20 2.68
N MET A 118 17.43 3.80 2.04
CA MET A 118 16.85 2.47 2.23
C MET A 118 17.83 1.36 1.79
N ILE A 119 18.52 1.53 0.65
CA ILE A 119 19.51 0.57 0.16
C ILE A 119 20.70 0.46 1.14
N ALA A 120 21.19 1.58 1.69
CA ALA A 120 22.24 1.53 2.71
C ALA A 120 21.79 0.77 3.98
N ALA A 121 20.53 0.91 4.37
CA ALA A 121 19.96 0.15 5.48
C ALA A 121 19.79 -1.34 5.15
N MET A 122 19.44 -1.69 3.91
CA MET A 122 19.37 -3.08 3.43
C MET A 122 20.74 -3.76 3.51
N GLU A 123 21.78 -3.11 2.98
CA GLU A 123 23.16 -3.61 3.03
C GLU A 123 23.62 -3.81 4.48
N ARG A 124 23.28 -2.87 5.36
CA ARG A 124 23.61 -2.96 6.79
C ARG A 124 22.88 -4.10 7.50
N ALA A 125 21.60 -4.33 7.20
CA ALA A 125 20.83 -5.43 7.78
C ALA A 125 21.42 -6.80 7.39
N LEU A 126 21.84 -6.93 6.13
CA LEU A 126 22.54 -8.12 5.66
C LEU A 126 23.90 -8.30 6.36
N ASP A 127 24.69 -7.23 6.48
CA ASP A 127 25.99 -7.22 7.18
C ASP A 127 25.90 -7.56 8.68
N ASP A 128 24.75 -7.29 9.31
CA ASP A 128 24.47 -7.58 10.72
C ASP A 128 23.91 -9.02 10.93
N ASP A 129 23.93 -9.86 9.87
CA ASP A 129 23.45 -11.25 9.85
C ASP A 129 21.98 -11.38 10.29
N MET A 130 21.09 -10.58 9.70
CA MET A 130 19.64 -10.69 9.91
C MET A 130 19.05 -11.82 9.05
N ASP A 131 18.11 -12.61 9.60
CA ASP A 131 17.48 -13.72 8.87
C ASP A 131 16.28 -13.24 8.03
N VAL A 132 15.53 -12.28 8.56
CA VAL A 132 14.33 -11.73 7.93
C VAL A 132 14.40 -10.20 7.96
N LEU A 133 14.10 -9.56 6.83
CA LEU A 133 13.92 -8.11 6.76
C LEU A 133 12.43 -7.79 6.53
N ASN A 134 11.81 -7.11 7.49
CA ASN A 134 10.49 -6.50 7.32
C ASN A 134 10.62 -5.05 6.84
N MET A 135 9.93 -4.74 5.75
CA MET A 135 9.86 -3.40 5.16
C MET A 135 8.41 -2.94 5.00
N SER A 136 7.94 -2.21 6.01
CA SER A 136 6.60 -1.59 6.02
C SER A 136 6.61 -0.19 5.39
N ILE A 137 7.26 -0.09 4.22
CA ILE A 137 7.59 1.14 3.49
C ILE A 137 7.41 0.86 2.00
N GLY A 138 7.00 1.85 1.20
CA GLY A 138 7.14 1.74 -0.24
C GLY A 138 6.80 2.99 -1.04
N SER A 139 7.14 2.94 -2.33
CA SER A 139 6.72 3.91 -3.35
C SER A 139 5.57 3.29 -4.16
N ALA A 140 4.38 3.89 -4.11
CA ALA A 140 3.18 3.37 -4.78
C ALA A 140 3.29 3.44 -6.31
N PHE A 141 2.45 2.69 -7.03
CA PHE A 141 2.35 2.71 -8.51
C PHE A 141 3.67 2.40 -9.25
N SER A 142 4.66 1.89 -8.53
CA SER A 142 6.04 1.75 -8.98
C SER A 142 6.22 0.53 -9.89
N TRP A 143 7.45 0.39 -10.37
CA TRP A 143 7.91 -0.76 -11.16
C TRP A 143 8.76 -1.73 -10.33
N PRO A 144 8.81 -3.03 -10.69
CA PRO A 144 9.76 -3.97 -10.10
C PRO A 144 11.23 -3.63 -10.40
N GLN A 145 11.50 -2.71 -11.33
CA GLN A 145 12.83 -2.14 -11.62
C GLN A 145 13.21 -0.98 -10.70
N TYR A 146 12.29 -0.51 -9.86
CA TYR A 146 12.59 0.54 -8.90
C TYR A 146 13.74 0.11 -7.97
N PRO A 147 14.69 1.00 -7.62
CA PRO A 147 15.95 0.60 -6.96
C PRO A 147 15.77 -0.23 -5.69
N THR A 148 14.77 0.08 -4.85
CA THR A 148 14.52 -0.66 -3.61
C THR A 148 14.01 -2.08 -3.87
N ALA A 149 13.21 -2.31 -4.93
CA ALA A 149 12.77 -3.64 -5.32
C ALA A 149 13.96 -4.49 -5.80
N LYS A 150 14.88 -3.91 -6.57
CA LYS A 150 16.07 -4.61 -7.06
C LYS A 150 17.09 -4.91 -5.97
N ALA A 151 17.30 -3.99 -5.04
CA ALA A 151 18.13 -4.26 -3.88
C ALA A 151 17.52 -5.35 -3.00
N ALA A 152 16.20 -5.32 -2.79
CA ALA A 152 15.51 -6.35 -2.02
C ALA A 152 15.57 -7.74 -2.66
N ASP A 153 15.48 -7.84 -4.00
CA ASP A 153 15.72 -9.11 -4.73
C ASP A 153 17.15 -9.65 -4.47
N GLU A 154 18.17 -8.79 -4.53
CA GLU A 154 19.57 -9.19 -4.27
C GLU A 154 19.77 -9.67 -2.82
N LEU A 155 19.09 -9.06 -1.84
CA LEU A 155 19.09 -9.52 -0.46
C LEU A 155 18.54 -10.95 -0.32
N VAL A 156 17.50 -11.27 -1.11
CA VAL A 156 16.93 -12.62 -1.14
C VAL A 156 17.91 -13.63 -1.74
N ASP A 157 18.64 -13.25 -2.79
CA ASP A 157 19.69 -14.06 -3.40
C ASP A 157 20.87 -14.36 -2.45
N GLU A 158 21.15 -13.45 -1.51
CA GLU A 158 22.15 -13.63 -0.44
C GLU A 158 21.61 -14.44 0.76
N GLY A 159 20.34 -14.86 0.73
CA GLY A 159 19.75 -15.82 1.67
C GLY A 159 18.89 -15.21 2.77
N MET A 160 18.66 -13.89 2.78
CA MET A 160 17.76 -13.24 3.73
C MET A 160 16.33 -13.23 3.20
N VAL A 161 15.33 -13.57 4.03
CA VAL A 161 13.93 -13.46 3.59
C VAL A 161 13.49 -12.00 3.68
N VAL A 162 13.08 -11.40 2.57
CA VAL A 162 12.53 -10.03 2.57
C VAL A 162 11.01 -10.09 2.49
N VAL A 163 10.36 -9.42 3.45
CA VAL A 163 8.91 -9.27 3.54
C VAL A 163 8.57 -7.79 3.47
N SER A 164 7.69 -7.40 2.56
CA SER A 164 7.33 -5.99 2.39
C SER A 164 5.84 -5.79 2.17
N SER A 165 5.30 -4.72 2.73
CA SER A 165 3.93 -4.27 2.49
C SER A 165 3.70 -3.97 1.01
N ILE A 166 2.56 -4.41 0.44
CA ILE A 166 2.24 -4.14 -0.98
C ILE A 166 1.71 -2.71 -1.24
N GLY A 167 1.40 -1.95 -0.19
CA GLY A 167 0.96 -0.55 -0.27
C GLY A 167 -0.54 -0.35 0.00
N ASN A 168 -0.94 0.90 0.22
CA ASN A 168 -2.30 1.27 0.67
C ASN A 168 -3.11 2.07 -0.37
N SER A 169 -2.76 1.98 -1.65
CA SER A 169 -3.37 2.72 -2.77
C SER A 169 -4.46 1.93 -3.50
N GLY A 170 -5.09 0.94 -2.84
CA GLY A 170 -6.14 0.12 -3.45
C GLY A 170 -7.39 0.91 -3.86
N ALA A 171 -7.68 2.01 -3.17
CA ALA A 171 -8.76 2.93 -3.55
C ALA A 171 -8.47 3.70 -4.85
N ASN A 172 -7.20 3.72 -5.30
CA ASN A 172 -6.75 4.33 -6.55
C ASN A 172 -6.66 3.32 -7.71
N GLY A 173 -7.25 2.13 -7.54
CA GLY A 173 -7.44 1.14 -8.60
C GLY A 173 -6.29 0.15 -8.79
N VAL A 174 -6.24 -0.48 -9.97
CA VAL A 174 -5.31 -1.57 -10.31
C VAL A 174 -3.90 -1.08 -10.63
N TYR A 175 -2.89 -1.96 -10.58
CA TYR A 175 -1.48 -1.57 -10.77
C TYR A 175 -1.03 -0.50 -9.75
N SER A 176 -1.50 -0.62 -8.51
CA SER A 176 -1.25 0.32 -7.41
C SER A 176 -0.18 -0.15 -6.42
N ALA A 177 0.30 -1.40 -6.59
CA ALA A 177 1.34 -1.99 -5.76
C ALA A 177 2.62 -1.15 -5.67
N SER A 178 3.29 -1.22 -4.52
CA SER A 178 4.48 -0.45 -4.20
C SER A 178 5.79 -1.23 -4.28
N ALA A 179 6.87 -0.56 -4.66
CA ALA A 179 8.24 -1.06 -4.43
C ALA A 179 8.66 -0.75 -2.98
N PRO A 180 9.28 -1.69 -2.24
CA PRO A 180 9.97 -2.89 -2.72
C PRO A 180 9.11 -4.15 -2.79
N GLY A 181 7.85 -4.15 -2.33
CA GLY A 181 6.94 -5.31 -2.39
C GLY A 181 6.75 -5.91 -3.79
N LEU A 182 7.02 -5.13 -4.85
CA LEU A 182 7.08 -5.56 -6.25
C LEU A 182 8.32 -6.38 -6.65
N GLY A 183 9.35 -6.48 -5.82
CA GLY A 183 10.53 -7.31 -6.10
C GLY A 183 10.13 -8.75 -6.44
N ALA A 184 10.78 -9.34 -7.45
CA ALA A 184 10.40 -10.66 -7.96
C ALA A 184 10.51 -11.74 -6.87
N ASP A 185 11.50 -11.63 -5.99
CA ASP A 185 11.79 -12.62 -4.96
C ASP A 185 11.33 -12.20 -3.55
N VAL A 186 10.98 -10.94 -3.38
CA VAL A 186 10.37 -10.37 -2.16
C VAL A 186 8.98 -10.94 -1.91
N ILE A 187 8.61 -11.17 -0.65
CA ILE A 187 7.24 -11.51 -0.26
C ILE A 187 6.43 -10.22 -0.11
N GLY A 188 5.60 -9.88 -1.11
CA GLY A 188 4.71 -8.73 -1.08
C GLY A 188 3.39 -9.04 -0.36
N VAL A 189 3.03 -8.25 0.66
CA VAL A 189 1.96 -8.60 1.61
C VAL A 189 0.74 -7.69 1.48
N ALA A 190 -0.41 -8.31 1.18
CA ALA A 190 -1.75 -7.69 1.20
C ALA A 190 -2.32 -7.56 2.61
N SER A 191 -3.33 -6.70 2.76
CA SER A 191 -4.00 -6.48 4.04
C SER A 191 -5.40 -7.07 4.11
N TYR A 192 -5.66 -7.72 5.25
CA TYR A 192 -6.98 -8.18 5.66
C TYR A 192 -7.43 -7.46 6.93
N ASP A 193 -8.74 -7.25 7.04
CA ASP A 193 -9.33 -6.63 8.22
C ASP A 193 -9.34 -7.59 9.40
N ASN A 194 -8.89 -7.11 10.56
CA ASN A 194 -8.86 -7.89 11.80
C ASN A 194 -10.28 -8.31 12.23
N ALA A 195 -10.45 -9.53 12.73
CA ALA A 195 -11.75 -10.09 13.09
C ALA A 195 -12.38 -9.43 14.32
N ARG A 196 -11.56 -8.92 15.25
CA ARG A 196 -12.01 -8.23 16.46
C ARG A 196 -11.14 -7.04 16.75
N ILE A 197 -11.74 -5.98 17.26
CA ILE A 197 -11.06 -4.73 17.55
C ILE A 197 -11.19 -4.45 19.04
N THR A 198 -10.05 -4.19 19.70
CA THR A 198 -10.04 -3.68 21.07
C THR A 198 -10.25 -2.17 21.02
N VAL A 199 -11.30 -1.69 21.67
CA VAL A 199 -11.73 -0.30 21.64
C VAL A 199 -12.04 0.20 23.05
N ASN A 200 -11.85 1.50 23.28
CA ASN A 200 -12.24 2.14 24.52
C ASN A 200 -13.77 2.31 24.58
N THR A 201 -14.31 2.57 25.76
CA THR A 201 -15.75 2.78 25.95
C THR A 201 -16.05 3.98 26.83
N PHE A 202 -17.20 4.62 26.58
CA PHE A 202 -17.82 5.57 27.52
C PHE A 202 -19.27 5.15 27.78
N ASP A 203 -19.80 5.49 28.95
CA ASP A 203 -21.21 5.24 29.28
C ASP A 203 -22.09 6.42 28.86
N ALA A 204 -23.14 6.14 28.07
CA ALA A 204 -24.14 7.14 27.70
C ALA A 204 -25.24 7.25 28.76
N ASN A 205 -25.49 8.46 29.28
CA ASN A 205 -26.51 8.73 30.30
C ASN A 205 -27.62 9.63 29.75
N PRO A 206 -28.91 9.41 30.08
CA PRO A 206 -29.42 8.30 30.90
C PRO A 206 -29.46 7.01 30.08
N GLY A 207 -28.92 5.92 30.65
CA GLY A 207 -28.88 4.62 29.98
C GLY A 207 -27.88 3.70 30.65
N GLY A 208 -26.68 4.23 30.90
CA GLY A 208 -25.56 3.48 31.47
C GLY A 208 -25.10 2.35 30.56
N GLU A 209 -25.39 2.44 29.26
CA GLU A 209 -24.92 1.47 28.27
C GLU A 209 -23.57 1.96 27.72
N PRO A 210 -22.56 1.07 27.65
CA PRO A 210 -21.25 1.41 27.14
C PRO A 210 -21.30 1.54 25.61
N VAL A 211 -20.79 2.66 25.10
CA VAL A 211 -20.61 2.92 23.68
C VAL A 211 -19.13 2.78 23.35
N PRO A 212 -18.74 1.84 22.46
CA PRO A 212 -17.37 1.72 22.00
C PRO A 212 -16.97 2.92 21.14
N TYR A 213 -15.73 3.36 21.29
CA TYR A 213 -15.16 4.46 20.53
C TYR A 213 -13.69 4.22 20.18
N MET A 214 -13.23 4.87 19.11
CA MET A 214 -11.81 5.03 18.80
C MET A 214 -11.46 6.52 18.71
N PRO A 215 -10.32 6.96 19.25
CA PRO A 215 -9.86 8.33 19.06
C PRO A 215 -9.63 8.60 17.57
N MET A 216 -9.95 9.81 17.14
CA MET A 216 -9.58 10.29 15.81
C MET A 216 -8.14 10.81 15.88
N SER A 217 -7.32 10.45 14.90
CA SER A 217 -5.93 10.93 14.81
C SER A 217 -5.89 12.45 14.67
N ASP A 218 -4.79 13.05 15.13
CA ASP A 218 -4.48 14.49 15.09
C ASP A 218 -5.37 15.40 15.96
N ALA A 219 -6.47 14.87 16.50
CA ALA A 219 -7.26 15.55 17.52
C ALA A 219 -6.69 15.31 18.93
N PRO A 220 -6.94 16.21 19.89
CA PRO A 220 -6.69 15.95 21.30
C PRO A 220 -7.31 14.64 21.78
N GLU A 221 -6.58 13.95 22.66
CA GLU A 221 -7.05 12.69 23.25
C GLU A 221 -8.37 12.89 24.03
N PRO A 222 -9.30 11.92 23.94
CA PRO A 222 -10.52 11.96 24.73
C PRO A 222 -10.24 11.84 26.23
N PRO A 223 -11.14 12.35 27.09
CA PRO A 223 -11.01 12.17 28.52
C PRO A 223 -11.00 10.68 28.89
N THR A 224 -10.22 10.32 29.91
CA THR A 224 -10.18 8.97 30.49
C THR A 224 -10.99 8.84 31.77
N GLU A 225 -11.49 9.95 32.31
CA GLU A 225 -12.35 9.97 33.48
C GLU A 225 -13.31 11.17 33.45
N GLY A 226 -14.38 11.08 34.25
CA GLY A 226 -15.32 12.19 34.44
C GLY A 226 -16.52 12.15 33.50
N THR A 227 -17.33 13.20 33.56
CA THR A 227 -18.58 13.32 32.79
C THR A 227 -18.49 14.53 31.87
N SER A 228 -18.86 14.36 30.60
CA SER A 228 -18.90 15.44 29.62
C SER A 228 -19.99 16.47 29.93
N PRO A 229 -19.93 17.65 29.30
CA PRO A 229 -21.12 18.48 29.10
C PRO A 229 -22.23 17.72 28.35
N GLU A 230 -23.39 18.35 28.22
CA GLU A 230 -24.52 17.78 27.48
C GLU A 230 -24.14 17.48 26.02
N LEU A 231 -24.63 16.35 25.49
CA LEU A 231 -24.51 15.97 24.08
C LEU A 231 -25.61 16.64 23.27
N THR A 232 -25.34 17.02 22.03
CA THR A 232 -26.35 17.48 21.06
C THR A 232 -26.04 16.94 19.66
N ASP A 233 -27.07 16.54 18.90
CA ASP A 233 -26.91 16.13 17.50
C ASP A 233 -26.91 17.36 16.59
N VAL A 234 -25.84 17.52 15.81
CA VAL A 234 -25.66 18.64 14.88
C VAL A 234 -25.74 18.21 13.41
N GLY A 235 -26.12 16.96 13.13
CA GLY A 235 -26.26 16.42 11.78
C GLY A 235 -24.92 16.05 11.14
N ARG A 236 -24.76 16.31 9.83
CA ARG A 236 -23.55 15.96 9.08
C ARG A 236 -22.40 16.95 9.28
N ALA A 237 -22.69 18.21 9.62
CA ALA A 237 -21.70 19.28 9.78
C ALA A 237 -20.78 19.49 8.56
N CYS A 238 -21.29 19.31 7.34
CA CYS A 238 -20.57 19.59 6.09
C CYS A 238 -20.86 21.03 5.60
N VAL A 239 -20.46 22.02 6.41
CA VAL A 239 -20.87 23.42 6.22
C VAL A 239 -20.21 24.07 5.00
N ASP A 240 -18.99 23.66 4.65
CA ASP A 240 -18.20 24.29 3.59
C ASP A 240 -18.36 23.57 2.24
N SER A 241 -18.36 22.24 2.25
CA SER A 241 -18.41 21.44 1.02
C SER A 241 -19.83 21.14 0.53
N GLU A 242 -20.81 21.09 1.43
CA GLU A 242 -22.18 20.70 1.09
C GLU A 242 -23.23 21.78 1.42
N ASP A 243 -22.78 22.97 1.85
CA ASP A 243 -23.64 24.06 2.36
C ASP A 243 -24.62 23.58 3.47
N ASP A 244 -24.24 22.58 4.28
CA ASP A 244 -25.08 22.12 5.40
C ASP A 244 -25.15 23.17 6.52
N GLU A 245 -26.28 23.21 7.26
CA GLU A 245 -26.37 23.93 8.53
C GLU A 245 -26.22 22.97 9.71
N LEU A 246 -25.59 23.43 10.81
CA LEU A 246 -25.58 22.67 12.05
C LEU A 246 -27.01 22.48 12.57
N GLY A 247 -27.42 21.23 12.76
CA GLY A 247 -28.78 20.87 13.14
C GLY A 247 -29.21 21.38 14.53
N SER A 248 -28.24 21.68 15.41
CA SER A 248 -28.43 22.27 16.73
C SER A 248 -27.20 23.07 17.16
N ASP A 249 -27.34 23.91 18.19
CA ASP A 249 -26.27 24.73 18.75
C ASP A 249 -25.37 23.93 19.71
N PRO A 250 -24.08 23.73 19.39
CA PRO A 250 -23.15 22.98 20.21
C PRO A 250 -22.38 23.81 21.24
N GLU A 251 -22.67 25.11 21.42
CA GLU A 251 -21.92 25.97 22.35
C GLU A 251 -21.91 25.38 23.79
N GLY A 252 -20.72 25.04 24.30
CA GLY A 252 -20.52 24.44 25.63
C GLY A 252 -21.00 23.00 25.77
N LYS A 253 -21.13 22.28 24.65
CA LYS A 253 -21.66 20.91 24.56
C LYS A 253 -20.73 19.98 23.78
N VAL A 254 -20.98 18.67 23.86
CA VAL A 254 -20.38 17.70 22.94
C VAL A 254 -21.25 17.58 21.70
N ALA A 255 -20.67 17.65 20.51
CA ALA A 255 -21.39 17.52 19.24
C ALA A 255 -21.40 16.07 18.77
N LEU A 256 -22.59 15.49 18.57
CA LEU A 256 -22.79 14.24 17.85
C LEU A 256 -22.95 14.56 16.36
N ILE A 257 -22.08 13.98 15.52
CA ILE A 257 -22.02 14.20 14.08
C ILE A 257 -22.22 12.88 13.33
N GLU A 258 -22.87 12.92 12.17
CA GLU A 258 -22.93 11.79 11.24
C GLU A 258 -21.75 11.83 10.25
N ARG A 259 -21.05 10.70 10.09
CA ARG A 259 -20.06 10.52 9.02
C ARG A 259 -20.74 10.68 7.66
N GLY A 260 -20.03 11.25 6.69
CA GLY A 260 -20.59 11.54 5.37
C GLY A 260 -19.51 11.82 4.35
N THR A 261 -19.87 12.55 3.30
CA THR A 261 -19.04 12.87 2.13
C THR A 261 -17.93 13.88 2.42
N CYS A 262 -18.19 14.86 3.28
CA CYS A 262 -17.18 15.84 3.69
C CYS A 262 -16.12 15.28 4.65
N THR A 263 -14.97 15.97 4.74
CA THR A 263 -13.81 15.54 5.52
C THR A 263 -14.09 15.54 7.02
N PHE A 264 -13.28 14.79 7.79
CA PHE A 264 -13.37 14.82 9.25
C PHE A 264 -12.95 16.18 9.83
N ASP A 265 -11.97 16.87 9.23
CA ASP A 265 -11.59 18.22 9.65
C ASP A 265 -12.73 19.21 9.48
N GLU A 266 -13.44 19.19 8.35
CA GLU A 266 -14.57 20.11 8.12
C GLU A 266 -15.66 19.93 9.19
N LYS A 267 -16.03 18.67 9.46
CA LYS A 267 -16.98 18.31 10.52
C LYS A 267 -16.54 18.82 11.88
N TYR A 268 -15.28 18.58 12.21
CA TYR A 268 -14.68 18.97 13.47
C TYR A 268 -14.59 20.49 13.60
N ALA A 269 -14.12 21.19 12.56
CA ALA A 269 -14.04 22.64 12.46
C ALA A 269 -15.39 23.30 12.69
N ALA A 270 -16.41 22.88 11.94
CA ALA A 270 -17.76 23.43 12.05
C ALA A 270 -18.31 23.34 13.47
N ALA A 271 -18.14 22.20 14.15
CA ALA A 271 -18.60 22.02 15.52
C ALA A 271 -17.76 22.81 16.55
N MET A 272 -16.43 22.76 16.44
CA MET A 272 -15.52 23.42 17.38
C MET A 272 -15.57 24.94 17.26
N ASP A 273 -15.67 25.49 16.05
CA ASP A 273 -15.80 26.93 15.82
C ASP A 273 -17.16 27.47 16.30
N ALA A 274 -18.18 26.61 16.34
CA ALA A 274 -19.47 26.87 16.98
C ALA A 274 -19.47 26.71 18.51
N GLY A 275 -18.31 26.39 19.11
CA GLY A 275 -18.11 26.35 20.56
C GLY A 275 -18.33 24.99 21.22
N ALA A 276 -18.30 23.89 20.46
CA ALA A 276 -18.28 22.54 21.04
C ALA A 276 -17.06 22.32 21.94
N GLU A 277 -17.20 21.50 22.98
CA GLU A 277 -16.09 21.06 23.84
C GLU A 277 -15.45 19.75 23.36
N GLY A 278 -16.08 19.07 22.39
CA GLY A 278 -15.58 17.86 21.75
C GLY A 278 -16.59 17.27 20.77
N VAL A 279 -16.15 16.31 19.97
CA VAL A 279 -16.93 15.75 18.86
C VAL A 279 -16.99 14.22 18.95
N VAL A 280 -18.19 13.67 18.74
CA VAL A 280 -18.46 12.25 18.60
C VAL A 280 -19.01 12.02 17.19
N ILE A 281 -18.27 11.32 16.33
CA ILE A 281 -18.65 11.07 14.95
C ILE A 281 -19.18 9.63 14.84
N SER A 282 -20.45 9.49 14.50
CA SER A 282 -21.10 8.20 14.25
C SER A 282 -20.88 7.72 12.82
N ASN A 283 -20.53 6.45 12.66
CA ASN A 283 -20.31 5.86 11.35
C ASN A 283 -21.62 5.79 10.54
N ASN A 284 -21.52 5.97 9.22
CA ASN A 284 -22.65 5.87 8.27
C ASN A 284 -22.71 4.51 7.56
N VAL A 285 -21.72 3.65 7.82
CA VAL A 285 -21.69 2.24 7.44
C VAL A 285 -21.48 1.39 8.68
N SER A 286 -21.73 0.08 8.57
CA SER A 286 -21.62 -0.82 9.72
C SER A 286 -20.17 -0.91 10.24
N GLY A 287 -20.01 -0.83 11.56
CA GLY A 287 -18.73 -1.12 12.23
C GLY A 287 -17.99 0.09 12.78
N MET A 288 -16.84 -0.17 13.41
CA MET A 288 -15.96 0.86 13.96
C MET A 288 -15.16 1.55 12.85
N PHE A 289 -14.77 2.79 13.10
CA PHE A 289 -13.81 3.51 12.26
C PHE A 289 -13.00 4.49 13.12
N ALA A 290 -11.81 4.80 12.63
CA ALA A 290 -11.01 5.94 13.06
C ALA A 290 -10.64 6.72 11.80
N GLY A 291 -10.54 8.03 11.91
CA GLY A 291 -10.08 8.92 10.84
C GLY A 291 -9.02 9.88 11.37
N GLY A 292 -8.37 10.60 10.47
CA GLY A 292 -7.34 11.59 10.79
C GLY A 292 -7.44 12.81 9.88
N GLY A 293 -6.34 13.56 9.79
CA GLY A 293 -6.27 14.80 9.01
C GLY A 293 -7.03 15.93 9.68
N ILE A 294 -7.21 15.87 11.01
CA ILE A 294 -7.87 16.89 11.80
C ILE A 294 -6.84 17.93 12.23
N THR A 295 -7.15 19.21 12.05
CA THR A 295 -6.39 20.30 12.65
C THR A 295 -6.88 20.51 14.08
N ASP A 296 -5.98 20.34 15.06
CA ASP A 296 -6.28 20.51 16.48
C ASP A 296 -6.89 21.90 16.79
N ARG A 297 -8.11 21.90 17.34
CA ARG A 297 -8.84 23.09 17.84
C ARG A 297 -9.12 23.04 19.35
N GLY A 298 -8.47 22.10 20.07
CA GLY A 298 -8.45 21.98 21.52
C GLY A 298 -9.52 21.07 22.14
N GLY A 299 -10.45 20.52 21.35
CA GLY A 299 -11.46 19.55 21.81
C GLY A 299 -11.18 18.14 21.29
N PHE A 300 -11.60 17.12 22.02
CA PHE A 300 -11.39 15.73 21.58
C PHE A 300 -12.26 15.39 20.37
N ALA A 301 -11.86 14.37 19.60
CA ALA A 301 -12.70 13.76 18.58
C ALA A 301 -12.64 12.23 18.66
N VAL A 302 -13.81 11.58 18.64
CA VAL A 302 -13.91 10.11 18.66
C VAL A 302 -14.86 9.59 17.58
N GLY A 303 -14.50 8.48 16.95
CA GLY A 303 -15.36 7.71 16.05
C GLY A 303 -16.10 6.60 16.80
N ILE A 304 -17.40 6.45 16.54
CA ILE A 304 -18.27 5.40 17.13
C ILE A 304 -18.99 4.62 16.02
N PRO A 305 -19.45 3.37 16.26
CA PRO A 305 -20.11 2.61 15.23
C PRO A 305 -21.51 3.18 14.96
N ASP A 306 -22.10 2.79 13.83
CA ASP A 306 -23.46 3.14 13.42
C ASP A 306 -24.49 2.83 14.52
N THR A 307 -24.36 1.68 15.19
CA THR A 307 -25.23 1.28 16.29
C THR A 307 -25.09 2.19 17.52
N GLY A 308 -23.87 2.66 17.80
CA GLY A 308 -23.61 3.62 18.87
C GLY A 308 -24.25 4.98 18.57
N GLY A 309 -24.13 5.45 17.32
CA GLY A 309 -24.79 6.67 16.86
C GLY A 309 -26.30 6.59 16.95
N ALA A 310 -26.89 5.47 16.53
CA ALA A 310 -28.32 5.23 16.64
C ALA A 310 -28.79 5.25 18.12
N HIS A 311 -28.03 4.61 19.01
CA HIS A 311 -28.31 4.61 20.45
C HIS A 311 -28.28 6.03 21.04
N LEU A 312 -27.23 6.81 20.75
CA LEU A 312 -27.12 8.19 21.26
C LEU A 312 -28.27 9.08 20.76
N ARG A 313 -28.70 8.93 19.50
CA ARG A 313 -29.85 9.65 18.96
C ARG A 313 -31.17 9.25 19.62
N GLU A 314 -31.35 7.96 19.91
CA GLU A 314 -32.53 7.49 20.68
C GLU A 314 -32.59 8.13 22.07
N LEU A 315 -31.44 8.29 22.75
CA LEU A 315 -31.39 8.99 24.03
C LEU A 315 -31.71 10.48 23.90
N LEU A 316 -31.23 11.14 22.84
CA LEU A 316 -31.48 12.56 22.55
C LEU A 316 -32.94 12.87 22.21
N ASP A 317 -33.70 11.90 21.69
CA ASP A 317 -35.16 11.99 21.53
C ASP A 317 -35.92 11.96 22.87
N GLY A 318 -35.22 11.59 23.95
CA GLY A 318 -35.71 11.59 25.32
C GLY A 318 -35.90 12.99 25.92
N ALA A 319 -36.44 13.03 27.14
CA ALA A 319 -36.69 14.29 27.86
C ALA A 319 -35.56 14.70 28.82
N GLU A 320 -34.57 13.83 29.03
CA GLU A 320 -33.46 14.03 29.95
C GLU A 320 -32.19 14.39 29.17
N PRO A 321 -31.35 15.32 29.67
CA PRO A 321 -30.11 15.67 29.00
C PRO A 321 -29.15 14.48 28.89
N VAL A 322 -28.53 14.33 27.72
CA VAL A 322 -27.59 13.24 27.47
C VAL A 322 -26.17 13.67 27.84
N THR A 323 -25.43 12.84 28.58
CA THR A 323 -24.01 13.08 28.93
C THR A 323 -23.19 11.80 28.79
N LEU A 324 -21.89 11.93 28.57
CA LEU A 324 -20.96 10.82 28.39
C LEU A 324 -20.09 10.68 29.63
N THR A 325 -19.97 9.48 30.19
CA THR A 325 -19.06 9.22 31.31
C THR A 325 -17.87 8.41 30.82
N TRP A 326 -16.68 9.00 30.96
CA TRP A 326 -15.42 8.47 30.46
C TRP A 326 -14.75 7.58 31.50
N SER A 327 -14.06 6.55 31.02
CA SER A 327 -13.28 5.61 31.80
C SER A 327 -12.14 5.02 30.94
N ASP A 328 -11.18 4.36 31.57
CA ASP A 328 -10.16 3.54 30.91
C ASP A 328 -10.67 2.13 30.51
N GLU A 329 -11.99 1.88 30.57
CA GLU A 329 -12.53 0.56 30.24
C GLU A 329 -12.49 0.29 28.73
N GLN A 330 -11.99 -0.89 28.39
CA GLN A 330 -11.91 -1.40 27.02
C GLN A 330 -12.83 -2.61 26.83
N THR A 331 -13.26 -2.79 25.58
CA THR A 331 -14.03 -3.96 25.16
C THR A 331 -13.55 -4.45 23.79
N GLU A 332 -13.86 -5.70 23.47
CA GLU A 332 -13.69 -6.23 22.12
C GLU A 332 -15.01 -6.15 21.36
N VAL A 333 -14.96 -5.61 20.15
CA VAL A 333 -16.08 -5.61 19.22
C VAL A 333 -15.76 -6.41 17.96
N PRO A 334 -16.71 -7.17 17.39
CA PRO A 334 -16.53 -7.79 16.09
C PRO A 334 -16.32 -6.72 15.01
N ASN A 335 -15.40 -6.98 14.09
CA ASN A 335 -15.28 -6.20 12.88
C ASN A 335 -16.21 -6.79 11.80
N PRO A 336 -17.15 -6.03 11.23
CA PRO A 336 -18.04 -6.53 10.18
C PRO A 336 -17.32 -7.09 8.94
N ASN A 337 -16.13 -6.58 8.64
CA ASN A 337 -15.31 -7.02 7.51
C ASN A 337 -14.21 -8.01 7.92
N GLY A 338 -14.24 -8.51 9.16
CA GLY A 338 -13.20 -9.37 9.70
C GLY A 338 -12.89 -10.58 8.81
N GLY A 339 -11.62 -10.72 8.43
CA GLY A 339 -11.15 -11.78 7.54
C GLY A 339 -11.34 -11.53 6.04
N LEU A 340 -11.90 -10.38 5.65
CA LEU A 340 -11.98 -9.94 4.26
C LEU A 340 -10.81 -9.00 3.93
N ILE A 341 -10.49 -8.86 2.64
CA ILE A 341 -9.44 -7.96 2.19
C ILE A 341 -9.79 -6.51 2.51
N SER A 342 -8.84 -5.78 3.12
CA SER A 342 -8.99 -4.37 3.46
C SER A 342 -9.13 -3.51 2.20
N SER A 343 -10.04 -2.53 2.24
CA SER A 343 -10.36 -1.65 1.09
C SER A 343 -9.12 -0.94 0.52
N PHE A 344 -8.19 -0.53 1.37
CA PHE A 344 -6.96 0.17 1.00
C PHE A 344 -5.87 -0.74 0.42
N SER A 345 -5.93 -2.06 0.59
CA SER A 345 -4.86 -2.96 0.15
C SER A 345 -4.65 -2.84 -1.36
N SER A 346 -3.43 -2.50 -1.78
CA SER A 346 -3.11 -2.23 -3.19
C SER A 346 -3.27 -3.46 -4.06
N TYR A 347 -3.61 -3.21 -5.31
CA TYR A 347 -3.76 -4.21 -6.35
C TYR A 347 -2.45 -4.34 -7.13
N GLY A 348 -2.11 -5.58 -7.48
CA GLY A 348 -1.35 -5.84 -8.68
C GLY A 348 -2.25 -5.79 -9.94
N LEU A 349 -1.90 -6.51 -11.00
CA LEU A 349 -0.58 -7.09 -11.23
C LEU A 349 0.53 -6.03 -11.17
N SER A 350 1.79 -6.44 -11.13
CA SER A 350 2.86 -5.48 -11.42
C SER A 350 2.70 -4.94 -12.86
N PRO A 351 3.29 -3.78 -13.20
CA PRO A 351 3.19 -3.22 -14.55
C PRO A 351 3.83 -4.08 -15.65
N ASP A 352 4.68 -5.05 -15.29
CA ASP A 352 5.23 -6.07 -16.19
C ASP A 352 4.45 -7.40 -16.16
N LEU A 353 3.25 -7.39 -15.58
CA LEU A 353 2.29 -8.50 -15.50
C LEU A 353 2.76 -9.71 -14.67
N ASP A 354 3.70 -9.50 -13.73
CA ASP A 354 3.96 -10.46 -12.66
C ASP A 354 2.85 -10.42 -11.59
N LEU A 355 2.65 -11.56 -10.93
CA LEU A 355 1.62 -11.71 -9.91
C LEU A 355 2.10 -11.17 -8.56
N LYS A 356 1.53 -10.04 -8.17
CA LYS A 356 1.60 -9.45 -6.83
C LYS A 356 0.19 -9.03 -6.36
N PRO A 357 -0.05 -8.92 -5.04
CA PRO A 357 0.80 -9.39 -3.92
C PRO A 357 0.99 -10.90 -3.91
N ASP A 358 1.91 -11.40 -3.08
CA ASP A 358 2.21 -12.84 -2.95
C ASP A 358 1.27 -13.55 -1.97
N ILE A 359 0.94 -12.89 -0.87
CA ILE A 359 0.13 -13.40 0.25
C ILE A 359 -0.49 -12.21 0.98
N GLY A 360 -1.39 -12.42 1.93
CA GLY A 360 -1.85 -11.37 2.83
C GLY A 360 -1.90 -11.79 4.30
N ALA A 361 -2.03 -10.80 5.17
CA ALA A 361 -2.13 -11.00 6.61
C ALA A 361 -2.96 -9.88 7.26
N PRO A 362 -3.36 -10.00 8.55
CA PRO A 362 -4.12 -8.96 9.23
C PRO A 362 -3.38 -7.62 9.25
N GLY A 363 -4.04 -6.55 8.81
CA GLY A 363 -3.49 -5.19 8.84
C GLY A 363 -4.52 -4.09 8.98
N GLY A 364 -5.83 -4.39 8.95
CA GLY A 364 -6.87 -3.42 9.33
C GLY A 364 -7.13 -3.41 10.83
N LEU A 365 -6.99 -2.25 11.48
CA LEU A 365 -7.27 -2.01 12.90
C LEU A 365 -6.49 -2.96 13.85
N ILE A 366 -5.17 -2.95 13.72
CA ILE A 366 -4.25 -3.76 14.55
C ILE A 366 -3.78 -2.94 15.75
N ARG A 367 -4.01 -3.47 16.96
CA ARG A 367 -3.43 -2.96 18.20
C ARG A 367 -2.01 -3.51 18.37
N SER A 368 -1.03 -2.63 18.57
CA SER A 368 0.36 -3.00 18.84
C SER A 368 1.02 -1.95 19.75
N THR A 369 2.29 -2.17 20.07
CA THR A 369 3.15 -1.23 20.82
C THR A 369 3.25 0.12 20.12
N TYR A 370 3.52 1.17 20.87
CA TYR A 370 3.70 2.53 20.39
C TYR A 370 4.67 3.25 21.35
N PRO A 371 5.37 4.32 20.95
CA PRO A 371 6.37 4.94 21.83
C PRO A 371 5.77 5.33 23.19
N MET A 372 6.55 5.16 24.26
CA MET A 372 6.09 5.37 25.64
C MET A 372 5.53 6.79 25.85
N HIS A 373 6.11 7.78 25.17
CA HIS A 373 5.69 9.18 25.25
C HIS A 373 4.43 9.51 24.44
N ARG A 374 3.90 8.55 23.66
CA ARG A 374 2.72 8.68 22.79
C ARG A 374 1.58 7.72 23.16
N GLY A 375 1.58 7.18 24.38
CA GLY A 375 0.47 6.38 24.90
C GLY A 375 0.69 4.86 24.91
N GLU A 376 1.92 4.39 24.70
CA GLU A 376 2.38 2.98 24.84
C GLU A 376 1.77 1.98 23.84
N TYR A 377 0.51 2.14 23.43
CA TYR A 377 -0.15 1.28 22.45
C TYR A 377 -1.07 2.09 21.54
N ALA A 378 -1.18 1.66 20.29
CA ALA A 378 -2.06 2.29 19.32
C ALA A 378 -2.73 1.24 18.41
N THR A 379 -3.91 1.59 17.91
CA THR A 379 -4.62 0.81 16.87
C THR A 379 -4.43 1.51 15.53
N VAL A 380 -3.71 0.86 14.61
CA VAL A 380 -3.33 1.43 13.30
C VAL A 380 -3.75 0.47 12.18
N SER A 381 -3.99 1.01 10.98
CA SER A 381 -4.34 0.23 9.80
C SER A 381 -3.34 0.44 8.67
N GLY A 382 -3.05 -0.62 7.92
CA GLY A 382 -2.21 -0.57 6.73
C GLY A 382 -1.64 -1.94 6.38
N THR A 383 -1.22 -2.10 5.12
CA THR A 383 -0.35 -3.24 4.72
C THR A 383 0.96 -3.25 5.51
N SER A 384 1.38 -2.10 6.03
CA SER A 384 2.45 -1.93 7.02
C SER A 384 2.29 -2.77 8.28
N MET A 385 1.06 -3.08 8.69
CA MET A 385 0.76 -3.95 9.83
C MET A 385 0.64 -5.42 9.40
N SER A 386 0.31 -5.69 8.14
CA SER A 386 0.26 -7.04 7.58
C SER A 386 1.66 -7.63 7.36
N SER A 387 2.59 -6.85 6.80
CA SER A 387 3.98 -7.26 6.57
C SER A 387 4.65 -7.89 7.79
N PRO A 388 4.63 -7.27 9.00
CA PRO A 388 5.26 -7.85 10.17
C PRO A 388 4.58 -9.12 10.70
N HIS A 389 3.30 -9.35 10.41
CA HIS A 389 2.68 -10.66 10.69
C HIS A 389 3.32 -11.76 9.86
N VAL A 390 3.58 -11.50 8.58
CA VAL A 390 4.26 -12.45 7.69
C VAL A 390 5.72 -12.60 8.09
N ALA A 391 6.43 -11.52 8.43
CA ALA A 391 7.81 -11.60 8.91
C ALA A 391 7.96 -12.45 10.18
N GLY A 392 7.07 -12.29 11.15
CA GLY A 392 7.01 -13.17 12.32
C GLY A 392 6.65 -14.61 11.95
N GLY A 393 5.72 -14.82 11.02
CA GLY A 393 5.36 -16.14 10.51
C GLY A 393 6.53 -16.86 9.81
N VAL A 394 7.34 -16.11 9.06
CA VAL A 394 8.61 -16.59 8.48
C VAL A 394 9.57 -17.03 9.57
N ALA A 395 9.74 -16.24 10.63
CA ALA A 395 10.63 -16.60 11.75
C ALA A 395 10.18 -17.91 12.43
N LEU A 396 8.88 -18.09 12.65
CA LEU A 396 8.34 -19.35 13.19
C LEU A 396 8.56 -20.53 12.23
N LEU A 397 8.41 -20.32 10.92
CA LEU A 397 8.66 -21.36 9.92
C LEU A 397 10.15 -21.76 9.86
N LEU A 398 11.06 -20.78 9.90
CA LEU A 398 12.50 -21.01 9.90
C LEU A 398 13.00 -21.65 11.20
N GLU A 399 12.36 -21.39 12.34
CA GLU A 399 12.62 -22.11 13.58
C GLU A 399 12.30 -23.62 13.44
N ALA A 400 11.16 -23.93 12.81
CA ALA A 400 10.73 -25.30 12.57
C ALA A 400 11.60 -26.02 11.52
N GLU A 401 11.94 -25.34 10.42
CA GLU A 401 12.67 -25.88 9.28
C GLU A 401 13.84 -24.95 8.86
N PRO A 402 14.97 -24.96 9.60
CA PRO A 402 16.08 -24.01 9.40
C PRO A 402 16.88 -24.17 8.10
N SER A 403 16.55 -25.17 7.28
CA SER A 403 17.24 -25.43 6.01
C SER A 403 16.53 -24.86 4.79
N LEU A 404 15.33 -24.31 4.96
CA LEU A 404 14.57 -23.70 3.86
C LEU A 404 15.32 -22.48 3.34
N ASP A 405 15.44 -22.37 2.02
CA ASP A 405 15.80 -21.10 1.40
C ASP A 405 14.59 -20.16 1.30
N ALA A 406 14.84 -18.89 0.98
CA ALA A 406 13.80 -17.87 0.94
C ALA A 406 12.70 -18.16 -0.10
N SER A 407 13.04 -18.83 -1.21
CA SER A 407 12.07 -19.22 -2.24
C SER A 407 11.18 -20.37 -1.76
N GLU A 408 11.75 -21.33 -1.03
CA GLU A 408 11.02 -22.44 -0.40
C GLU A 408 10.11 -21.94 0.72
N VAL A 409 10.55 -20.96 1.52
CA VAL A 409 9.71 -20.26 2.51
C VAL A 409 8.50 -19.61 1.80
N ARG A 410 8.73 -18.81 0.76
CA ARG A 410 7.65 -18.16 0.01
C ARG A 410 6.66 -19.19 -0.56
N ASP A 411 7.17 -20.22 -1.23
CA ASP A 411 6.33 -21.24 -1.86
C ASP A 411 5.48 -21.99 -0.82
N LEU A 412 6.03 -22.34 0.36
CA LEU A 412 5.29 -22.98 1.45
C LEU A 412 4.21 -22.08 2.04
N LEU A 413 4.53 -20.81 2.31
CA LEU A 413 3.55 -19.84 2.81
C LEU A 413 2.40 -19.63 1.81
N GLN A 414 2.70 -19.57 0.51
CA GLN A 414 1.67 -19.46 -0.53
C GLN A 414 0.84 -20.73 -0.66
N ASN A 415 1.47 -21.90 -0.51
CA ASN A 415 0.83 -23.19 -0.60
C ASN A 415 -0.21 -23.43 0.49
N SER A 416 0.02 -22.93 1.71
CA SER A 416 -0.89 -23.08 2.84
C SER A 416 -1.93 -21.96 2.97
N ALA A 417 -1.77 -20.86 2.25
CA ALA A 417 -2.63 -19.69 2.42
C ALA A 417 -4.11 -19.94 2.07
N ASP A 418 -4.99 -19.21 2.75
CA ASP A 418 -6.43 -19.33 2.62
C ASP A 418 -7.04 -18.09 1.94
N PRO A 419 -7.53 -18.20 0.69
CA PRO A 419 -8.15 -17.07 0.02
C PRO A 419 -9.53 -16.75 0.61
N ALA A 420 -9.87 -15.47 0.67
CA ALA A 420 -11.12 -14.99 1.24
C ALA A 420 -12.21 -14.77 0.18
N PRO A 421 -13.49 -14.83 0.60
CA PRO A 421 -14.60 -14.33 -0.19
C PRO A 421 -14.43 -12.85 -0.56
N TRP A 422 -15.06 -12.45 -1.67
CA TRP A 422 -15.04 -11.09 -2.16
C TRP A 422 -15.64 -10.11 -1.15
N TRP A 423 -14.87 -9.07 -0.80
CA TRP A 423 -15.26 -8.06 0.17
C TRP A 423 -16.59 -7.36 -0.15
N GLY A 424 -16.91 -7.15 -1.43
CA GLY A 424 -18.09 -6.41 -1.87
C GLY A 424 -19.41 -7.15 -1.62
N ASN A 425 -19.38 -8.48 -1.63
CA ASN A 425 -20.53 -9.32 -1.30
C ASN A 425 -20.09 -10.76 -0.96
N PRO A 426 -19.67 -11.02 0.29
CA PRO A 426 -19.10 -12.31 0.67
C PRO A 426 -20.10 -13.48 0.59
N ASP A 427 -21.41 -13.19 0.65
CA ASP A 427 -22.48 -14.20 0.59
C ASP A 427 -22.63 -14.88 -0.79
N LEU A 428 -22.00 -14.32 -1.85
CA LEU A 428 -22.03 -14.92 -3.19
C LEU A 428 -21.14 -16.17 -3.31
N GLY A 429 -20.23 -16.40 -2.36
CA GLY A 429 -19.28 -17.50 -2.40
C GLY A 429 -18.22 -17.36 -3.52
N LEU A 430 -18.05 -16.16 -4.05
CA LEU A 430 -16.99 -15.83 -5.01
C LEU A 430 -15.75 -15.35 -4.25
N LEU A 431 -14.57 -15.82 -4.66
CA LEU A 431 -13.31 -15.37 -4.08
C LEU A 431 -12.94 -13.97 -4.58
N ASP A 432 -12.27 -13.21 -3.70
CA ASP A 432 -11.66 -11.94 -4.08
C ASP A 432 -10.57 -12.10 -5.15
N ASN A 433 -10.19 -10.99 -5.78
CA ASN A 433 -9.24 -10.98 -6.89
C ASN A 433 -7.86 -11.48 -6.47
N VAL A 434 -7.28 -12.42 -7.22
CA VAL A 434 -5.92 -12.94 -6.97
C VAL A 434 -4.88 -11.82 -7.05
N HIS A 435 -5.04 -10.88 -7.98
CA HIS A 435 -4.18 -9.70 -8.11
C HIS A 435 -4.43 -8.64 -6.99
N ARG A 436 -5.11 -9.00 -5.90
CA ARG A 436 -5.26 -8.16 -4.70
C ARG A 436 -4.95 -8.92 -3.42
N GLN A 437 -5.27 -10.22 -3.36
CA GLN A 437 -5.03 -11.06 -2.18
C GLN A 437 -3.84 -12.02 -2.29
N GLY A 438 -3.26 -12.18 -3.48
CA GLY A 438 -2.21 -13.16 -3.72
C GLY A 438 -2.70 -14.59 -3.49
N ALA A 439 -1.93 -15.36 -2.72
CA ALA A 439 -2.30 -16.71 -2.32
C ALA A 439 -3.43 -16.79 -1.28
N GLY A 440 -3.75 -15.67 -0.60
CA GLY A 440 -4.71 -15.63 0.49
C GLY A 440 -4.11 -15.21 1.83
N MET A 441 -4.87 -15.37 2.91
CA MET A 441 -4.44 -15.13 4.29
C MET A 441 -3.37 -16.14 4.68
N LEU A 442 -2.30 -15.66 5.31
CA LEU A 442 -1.25 -16.46 5.97
C LEU A 442 -1.85 -17.50 6.93
N ASP A 443 -1.47 -18.77 6.75
CA ASP A 443 -1.70 -19.88 7.68
C ASP A 443 -0.35 -20.46 8.15
N VAL A 444 0.09 -20.03 9.34
CA VAL A 444 1.37 -20.45 9.93
C VAL A 444 1.37 -21.94 10.32
N PRO A 445 0.37 -22.46 11.05
CA PRO A 445 0.30 -23.90 11.34
C PRO A 445 0.26 -24.78 10.10
N GLY A 446 -0.46 -24.35 9.06
CA GLY A 446 -0.49 -25.05 7.76
C GLY A 446 0.90 -25.11 7.13
N ALA A 447 1.61 -23.98 7.04
CA ALA A 447 2.95 -23.93 6.47
C ALA A 447 3.97 -24.78 7.24
N VAL A 448 3.95 -24.72 8.57
CA VAL A 448 4.89 -25.46 9.44
C VAL A 448 4.66 -26.97 9.38
N GLN A 449 3.41 -27.41 9.23
CA GLN A 449 3.07 -28.83 9.26
C GLN A 449 2.94 -29.46 7.87
N ALA A 450 3.08 -28.66 6.80
CA ALA A 450 2.93 -29.09 5.43
C ALA A 450 3.87 -30.27 5.13
N THR A 451 3.31 -31.36 4.58
CA THR A 451 4.12 -32.47 4.05
C THR A 451 4.06 -32.55 2.53
N THR A 452 3.35 -31.60 1.91
CA THR A 452 3.22 -31.43 0.48
C THR A 452 3.69 -30.04 0.07
N THR A 453 4.52 -29.95 -0.96
CA THR A 453 4.93 -28.67 -1.55
C THR A 453 4.69 -28.68 -3.05
N VAL A 454 4.16 -27.58 -3.58
CA VAL A 454 3.84 -27.39 -4.99
C VAL A 454 4.60 -26.20 -5.53
N THR A 455 5.47 -26.46 -6.50
CA THR A 455 6.39 -25.46 -7.08
C THR A 455 6.14 -25.26 -8.58
N PRO A 456 6.17 -24.02 -9.11
CA PRO A 456 6.28 -22.75 -8.38
C PRO A 456 5.05 -22.47 -7.50
N GLY A 457 5.22 -21.69 -6.42
CA GLY A 457 4.14 -21.31 -5.49
C GLY A 457 3.08 -20.39 -6.08
N LYS A 458 3.38 -19.71 -7.20
CA LYS A 458 2.44 -18.89 -7.98
C LYS A 458 2.66 -19.03 -9.49
N LEU A 459 1.66 -18.66 -10.30
CA LEU A 459 1.73 -18.66 -11.76
C LEU A 459 1.33 -17.29 -12.35
N ALA A 460 2.32 -16.48 -12.70
CA ALA A 460 2.11 -15.31 -13.55
C ALA A 460 1.94 -15.75 -15.02
N LEU A 461 0.77 -15.48 -15.61
CA LEU A 461 0.48 -15.86 -17.00
C LEU A 461 0.90 -14.80 -18.02
N GLY A 462 1.20 -13.59 -17.53
CA GLY A 462 1.46 -12.41 -18.33
C GLY A 462 0.25 -12.03 -19.19
N GLU A 463 0.54 -11.39 -20.31
CA GLU A 463 -0.43 -11.19 -21.38
C GLU A 463 -0.85 -12.56 -21.95
N SER A 464 -2.15 -12.76 -22.14
CA SER A 464 -2.71 -14.05 -22.53
C SER A 464 -2.98 -14.18 -24.03
N GLU A 465 -2.75 -13.14 -24.84
CA GLU A 465 -2.86 -13.24 -26.30
C GLU A 465 -1.71 -14.11 -26.88
N PRO A 466 -1.95 -15.08 -27.81
CA PRO A 466 -3.18 -15.36 -28.57
C PRO A 466 -4.08 -16.46 -27.97
N GLY A 467 -4.01 -16.73 -26.66
CA GLY A 467 -4.89 -17.64 -25.94
C GLY A 467 -4.16 -18.56 -24.95
N ALA A 468 -4.71 -19.75 -24.75
CA ALA A 468 -4.35 -20.62 -23.63
C ALA A 468 -2.86 -20.88 -23.41
N ARG A 469 -2.43 -20.80 -22.15
CA ARG A 469 -1.08 -21.07 -21.66
C ARG A 469 -0.96 -22.48 -21.09
N ARG A 470 0.17 -23.16 -21.34
CA ARG A 470 0.48 -24.46 -20.74
C ARG A 470 1.38 -24.25 -19.55
N GLN A 471 0.95 -24.75 -18.40
CA GLN A 471 1.69 -24.64 -17.15
C GLN A 471 2.09 -26.01 -16.62
N LYS A 472 3.06 -26.02 -15.72
CA LYS A 472 3.59 -27.22 -15.08
C LYS A 472 3.81 -26.93 -13.60
N LEU A 473 3.18 -27.72 -12.75
CA LEU A 473 3.38 -27.71 -11.31
C LEU A 473 4.14 -28.98 -10.90
N ARG A 474 5.16 -28.84 -10.06
CA ARG A 474 5.89 -29.95 -9.45
C ARG A 474 5.36 -30.12 -8.04
N ILE A 475 4.63 -31.22 -7.82
CA ILE A 475 4.10 -31.62 -6.52
C ILE A 475 5.12 -32.56 -5.88
N THR A 476 5.63 -32.20 -4.71
CA THR A 476 6.55 -32.97 -3.88
C THR A 476 5.80 -33.44 -2.64
N ASN A 477 6.01 -34.71 -2.28
CA ASN A 477 5.51 -35.32 -1.06
C ASN A 477 6.72 -35.63 -0.17
N ASP A 478 6.87 -34.85 0.88
CA ASP A 478 7.92 -34.98 1.89
C ASP A 478 7.46 -35.84 3.09
N GLY A 479 6.19 -36.22 3.09
CA GLY A 479 5.61 -37.21 3.98
C GLY A 479 6.20 -38.63 3.83
N SER A 480 5.81 -39.49 4.78
CA SER A 480 6.36 -40.85 4.91
C SER A 480 5.59 -41.93 4.13
N GLU A 481 4.42 -41.60 3.60
CA GLU A 481 3.55 -42.50 2.83
C GLU A 481 3.29 -41.96 1.42
N ALA A 482 2.79 -42.80 0.52
CA ALA A 482 2.42 -42.34 -0.82
C ALA A 482 1.05 -41.66 -0.77
N VAL A 483 0.97 -40.43 -1.26
CA VAL A 483 -0.26 -39.63 -1.30
C VAL A 483 -0.79 -39.57 -2.73
N THR A 484 -2.11 -39.69 -2.89
CA THR A 484 -2.79 -39.40 -4.15
C THR A 484 -3.49 -38.06 -4.02
N TYR A 485 -3.18 -37.15 -4.94
CA TYR A 485 -3.78 -35.83 -5.00
C TYR A 485 -4.80 -35.75 -6.13
N GLU A 486 -5.91 -35.11 -5.83
CA GLU A 486 -6.89 -34.61 -6.79
C GLU A 486 -6.52 -33.17 -7.16
N LEU A 487 -6.62 -32.82 -8.45
CA LEU A 487 -6.27 -31.50 -8.96
C LEU A 487 -7.54 -30.76 -9.36
N GLU A 488 -7.78 -29.62 -8.72
CA GLU A 488 -8.99 -28.83 -8.89
C GLU A 488 -8.69 -27.39 -9.28
N HIS A 489 -9.70 -26.71 -9.82
CA HIS A 489 -9.64 -25.31 -10.18
C HIS A 489 -10.72 -24.54 -9.43
N VAL A 490 -10.30 -23.53 -8.67
CA VAL A 490 -11.20 -22.62 -7.96
C VAL A 490 -11.06 -21.22 -8.58
N PRO A 491 -12.12 -20.69 -9.21
CA PRO A 491 -12.07 -19.38 -9.84
C PRO A 491 -12.11 -18.23 -8.82
N ALA A 492 -11.57 -17.08 -9.19
CA ALA A 492 -11.64 -15.82 -8.45
C ALA A 492 -12.15 -14.69 -9.35
N LEU A 493 -12.75 -13.65 -8.77
CA LEU A 493 -13.22 -12.49 -9.53
C LEU A 493 -12.08 -11.77 -10.26
N GLY A 494 -12.37 -11.32 -11.48
CA GLY A 494 -11.48 -10.45 -12.26
C GLY A 494 -11.81 -8.97 -12.10
N THR A 495 -10.94 -8.12 -12.62
CA THR A 495 -11.15 -6.67 -12.79
C THR A 495 -11.06 -6.29 -14.26
N HIS A 496 -11.74 -5.23 -14.69
CA HIS A 496 -11.70 -4.74 -16.07
C HIS A 496 -12.04 -3.25 -16.16
N GLY A 497 -11.83 -2.64 -17.34
CA GLY A 497 -12.15 -1.25 -17.61
C GLY A 497 -11.06 -0.27 -17.14
N SER A 498 -11.43 0.68 -16.28
CA SER A 498 -10.56 1.74 -15.81
C SER A 498 -9.44 1.22 -14.89
N THR A 499 -8.27 1.86 -14.97
CA THR A 499 -7.15 1.58 -14.05
C THR A 499 -7.36 2.22 -12.68
N VAL A 500 -8.13 3.32 -12.59
CA VAL A 500 -8.37 4.06 -11.34
C VAL A 500 -9.65 3.59 -10.65
N GLU A 501 -10.69 3.28 -11.43
CA GLU A 501 -11.98 2.80 -10.92
C GLU A 501 -12.38 1.48 -11.63
N PRO A 502 -11.71 0.36 -11.32
CA PRO A 502 -11.96 -0.90 -11.98
C PRO A 502 -13.36 -1.44 -11.68
N SER A 503 -13.96 -2.09 -12.68
CA SER A 503 -15.18 -2.90 -12.51
C SER A 503 -14.82 -4.36 -12.25
N PHE A 504 -15.65 -5.06 -11.47
CA PHE A 504 -15.46 -6.48 -11.15
C PHE A 504 -16.30 -7.38 -12.06
N ASN A 505 -15.78 -8.57 -12.39
CA ASN A 505 -16.48 -9.54 -13.23
C ASN A 505 -16.25 -11.00 -12.80
N ASP A 506 -17.18 -11.87 -13.17
CA ASP A 506 -17.15 -13.33 -12.94
C ASP A 506 -16.79 -14.12 -14.23
N ALA A 507 -16.13 -13.48 -15.19
CA ALA A 507 -15.62 -14.14 -16.39
C ALA A 507 -14.34 -14.93 -16.05
N PHE A 508 -14.52 -16.20 -15.72
CA PHE A 508 -13.42 -17.06 -15.26
C PHE A 508 -12.66 -17.74 -16.40
N ALA A 509 -11.37 -17.98 -16.18
CA ALA A 509 -10.56 -18.81 -17.06
C ALA A 509 -10.98 -20.30 -17.00
N GLU A 510 -10.81 -21.00 -18.13
CA GLU A 510 -10.98 -22.45 -18.20
C GLU A 510 -9.64 -23.16 -17.93
N VAL A 511 -9.60 -23.98 -16.88
CA VAL A 511 -8.44 -24.80 -16.53
C VAL A 511 -8.70 -26.27 -16.85
N SER A 512 -7.76 -26.90 -17.56
CA SER A 512 -7.80 -28.33 -17.86
C SER A 512 -6.51 -29.02 -17.48
N PHE A 513 -6.62 -30.17 -16.82
CA PHE A 513 -5.48 -30.99 -16.42
C PHE A 513 -5.24 -32.12 -17.42
N ARG A 514 -3.97 -32.50 -17.62
CA ARG A 514 -3.65 -33.71 -18.40
C ARG A 514 -4.15 -34.97 -17.71
N ARG A 515 -4.18 -34.95 -16.38
CA ARG A 515 -4.76 -35.96 -15.49
C ARG A 515 -5.28 -35.21 -14.28
N ASP A 516 -6.50 -35.53 -13.87
CA ASP A 516 -7.15 -34.88 -12.72
C ASP A 516 -6.67 -35.48 -11.38
N THR A 517 -5.89 -36.57 -11.42
CA THR A 517 -5.25 -37.14 -10.24
C THR A 517 -3.81 -37.55 -10.50
N VAL A 518 -2.99 -37.44 -9.46
CA VAL A 518 -1.58 -37.86 -9.45
C VAL A 518 -1.23 -38.55 -8.13
N THR A 519 -0.47 -39.64 -8.18
CA THR A 519 0.06 -40.29 -6.97
C THR A 519 1.55 -40.01 -6.86
N VAL A 520 1.96 -39.49 -5.71
CA VAL A 520 3.35 -39.13 -5.42
C VAL A 520 3.88 -40.04 -4.30
N PRO A 521 4.88 -40.90 -4.58
CA PRO A 521 5.53 -41.69 -3.54
C PRO A 521 6.23 -40.81 -2.49
N PRO A 522 6.50 -41.33 -1.28
CA PRO A 522 7.17 -40.55 -0.24
C PRO A 522 8.59 -40.14 -0.67
N GLY A 523 8.97 -38.91 -0.36
CA GLY A 523 10.24 -38.28 -0.74
C GLY A 523 10.45 -38.16 -2.25
N ARG A 524 9.37 -38.05 -3.04
CA ARG A 524 9.42 -37.92 -4.50
C ARG A 524 8.57 -36.75 -4.96
N SER A 525 8.78 -36.36 -6.21
CA SER A 525 7.96 -35.35 -6.88
C SER A 525 7.40 -35.85 -8.21
N VAL A 526 6.24 -35.34 -8.60
CA VAL A 526 5.60 -35.58 -9.90
C VAL A 526 5.21 -34.25 -10.53
N ASN A 527 5.32 -34.17 -11.86
CA ASN A 527 4.84 -33.00 -12.60
C ASN A 527 3.36 -33.18 -12.98
N ALA A 528 2.51 -32.27 -12.50
CA ALA A 528 1.18 -32.02 -13.04
C ALA A 528 1.29 -31.05 -14.23
N LEU A 529 0.59 -31.37 -15.31
CA LEU A 529 0.56 -30.54 -16.52
C LEU A 529 -0.86 -30.05 -16.72
N LEU A 530 -1.01 -28.73 -16.84
CA LEU A 530 -2.30 -28.06 -16.98
C LEU A 530 -2.26 -27.05 -18.13
N ARG A 531 -3.45 -26.67 -18.60
CA ARG A 531 -3.66 -25.63 -19.59
C ARG A 531 -4.70 -24.65 -19.03
N ILE A 532 -4.33 -23.38 -18.97
CA ILE A 532 -5.19 -22.29 -18.53
C ILE A 532 -5.57 -21.47 -19.76
N THR A 533 -6.86 -21.35 -20.03
CA THR A 533 -7.41 -20.59 -21.16
C THR A 533 -8.03 -19.33 -20.59
N PRO A 534 -7.61 -18.12 -21.02
CA PRO A 534 -8.23 -16.88 -20.56
C PRO A 534 -9.75 -16.89 -20.88
N PRO A 535 -10.57 -16.17 -20.09
CA PRO A 535 -11.99 -16.01 -20.40
C PRO A 535 -12.20 -15.49 -21.83
N GLU A 536 -13.18 -16.06 -22.53
CA GLU A 536 -13.62 -15.55 -23.84
C GLU A 536 -14.51 -14.32 -23.59
N ASP A 537 -13.92 -13.14 -23.42
CA ASP A 537 -14.71 -11.92 -23.19
C ASP A 537 -14.23 -10.71 -24.01
N GLU A 538 -15.17 -9.80 -24.29
CA GLU A 538 -14.95 -8.50 -24.97
C GLU A 538 -14.63 -7.38 -23.96
N LEU A 539 -14.34 -7.73 -22.70
CA LEU A 539 -14.03 -6.75 -21.65
C LEU A 539 -12.64 -6.14 -21.87
N GLU A 540 -12.60 -4.82 -21.99
CA GLU A 540 -11.36 -4.05 -22.07
C GLU A 540 -10.57 -4.16 -20.75
N ASN A 541 -9.24 -4.30 -20.85
CA ASN A 541 -8.31 -4.34 -19.72
C ASN A 541 -8.58 -5.43 -18.66
N LEU A 542 -9.04 -6.60 -19.10
CA LEU A 542 -9.43 -7.69 -18.21
C LEU A 542 -8.23 -8.35 -17.52
N GLN A 543 -8.11 -8.20 -16.19
CA GLN A 543 -7.26 -9.00 -15.34
C GLN A 543 -8.07 -10.14 -14.71
N TYR A 544 -7.64 -11.38 -14.91
CA TYR A 544 -8.32 -12.58 -14.41
C TYR A 544 -7.40 -13.43 -13.54
N GLY A 545 -7.96 -14.30 -12.71
CA GLY A 545 -7.18 -15.20 -11.88
C GLY A 545 -8.01 -16.31 -11.23
N GLY A 546 -7.32 -17.16 -10.49
CA GLY A 546 -7.90 -18.24 -9.70
C GLY A 546 -6.82 -19.06 -9.01
N TYR A 547 -7.20 -20.22 -8.50
CA TYR A 547 -6.31 -21.11 -7.75
C TYR A 547 -6.33 -22.51 -8.37
N ILE A 548 -5.15 -23.12 -8.44
CA ILE A 548 -5.02 -24.56 -8.66
C ILE A 548 -4.89 -25.21 -7.30
N GLU A 549 -5.87 -26.05 -6.93
CA GLU A 549 -5.84 -26.78 -5.67
C GLU A 549 -5.29 -28.19 -5.91
N VAL A 550 -4.42 -28.63 -5.00
CA VAL A 550 -3.84 -29.95 -4.93
C VAL A 550 -4.31 -30.55 -3.61
N VAL A 551 -5.36 -31.37 -3.68
CA VAL A 551 -6.10 -31.87 -2.52
C VAL A 551 -5.69 -33.31 -2.25
N ALA A 552 -5.23 -33.62 -1.05
CA ALA A 552 -4.96 -35.01 -0.66
C ALA A 552 -6.28 -35.80 -0.61
N ALA A 553 -6.31 -37.00 -1.21
CA ALA A 553 -7.51 -37.82 -1.23
C ALA A 553 -7.98 -38.22 0.18
N ASP A 554 -9.30 -38.37 0.37
CA ASP A 554 -9.97 -38.68 1.65
C ASP A 554 -9.18 -39.65 2.55
N GLY A 555 -8.91 -39.21 3.78
CA GLY A 555 -8.17 -39.98 4.79
C GLY A 555 -6.66 -40.13 4.53
N GLN A 556 -6.07 -39.38 3.60
CA GLN A 556 -4.62 -39.24 3.43
C GLN A 556 -4.17 -37.85 3.83
N ASP A 557 -2.96 -37.75 4.39
CA ASP A 557 -2.26 -36.47 4.63
C ASP A 557 -3.12 -35.40 5.32
N GLY A 558 -3.96 -35.79 6.29
CA GLY A 558 -4.84 -34.86 6.99
C GLY A 558 -5.93 -34.18 6.15
N GLU A 559 -6.14 -34.60 4.90
CA GLU A 559 -6.98 -33.92 3.91
C GLU A 559 -6.47 -32.49 3.61
N GLU A 560 -5.15 -32.30 3.68
CA GLU A 560 -4.45 -31.05 3.39
C GLU A 560 -4.75 -30.58 1.95
N THR A 561 -5.04 -29.29 1.81
CA THR A 561 -5.27 -28.62 0.54
C THR A 561 -4.15 -27.63 0.29
N THR A 562 -3.32 -27.91 -0.72
CA THR A 562 -2.29 -26.99 -1.17
C THR A 562 -2.81 -26.13 -2.32
N ARG A 563 -2.55 -24.83 -2.32
CA ARG A 563 -3.03 -23.90 -3.36
C ARG A 563 -1.89 -23.24 -4.12
N VAL A 564 -2.11 -23.00 -5.41
CA VAL A 564 -1.22 -22.20 -6.26
C VAL A 564 -2.06 -21.13 -6.97
N PRO A 565 -1.97 -19.85 -6.56
CA PRO A 565 -2.63 -18.77 -7.27
C PRO A 565 -2.07 -18.59 -8.68
N TYR A 566 -2.93 -18.18 -9.60
CA TYR A 566 -2.53 -17.71 -10.92
C TYR A 566 -3.29 -16.44 -11.30
N ALA A 567 -2.66 -15.61 -12.12
CA ALA A 567 -3.30 -14.42 -12.67
C ALA A 567 -2.71 -14.07 -14.04
N GLY A 568 -3.48 -13.35 -14.85
CA GLY A 568 -3.06 -12.87 -16.17
C GLY A 568 -3.93 -11.76 -16.71
N TYR A 569 -3.46 -11.15 -17.80
CA TYR A 569 -4.18 -10.13 -18.55
C TYR A 569 -4.77 -10.74 -19.83
N ALA A 570 -6.04 -10.49 -20.10
CA ALA A 570 -6.75 -10.93 -21.31
C ALA A 570 -6.99 -9.73 -22.24
N GLY A 571 -6.37 -9.76 -23.41
CA GLY A 571 -6.38 -8.68 -24.40
C GLY A 571 -4.97 -8.35 -24.88
N GLU A 572 -4.88 -7.33 -25.74
CA GLU A 572 -3.62 -6.75 -26.22
C GLU A 572 -3.15 -5.72 -25.19
N TYR A 573 -2.06 -6.00 -24.46
CA TYR A 573 -1.65 -5.12 -23.35
C TYR A 573 -1.23 -3.72 -23.83
N GLN A 574 -0.72 -3.64 -25.06
CA GLN A 574 -0.39 -2.37 -25.73
C GLN A 574 -1.62 -1.62 -26.27
N SER A 575 -2.85 -2.10 -26.08
CA SER A 575 -4.03 -1.29 -26.37
C SER A 575 -4.39 -0.32 -25.24
N ILE A 576 -3.70 -0.38 -24.09
CA ILE A 576 -3.90 0.56 -22.98
C ILE A 576 -3.36 1.93 -23.39
N GLU A 577 -4.24 2.92 -23.46
CA GLU A 577 -3.85 4.31 -23.66
C GLU A 577 -3.10 4.83 -22.43
N VAL A 578 -1.83 5.24 -22.61
CA VAL A 578 -0.97 5.71 -21.52
C VAL A 578 -1.10 7.20 -21.26
N MET A 579 -1.31 8.05 -22.29
CA MET A 579 -1.49 9.50 -22.17
C MET A 579 -2.92 9.95 -22.55
N PRO A 580 -3.98 9.49 -21.85
CA PRO A 580 -5.32 9.97 -22.09
C PRO A 580 -5.54 11.38 -21.52
N PRO A 581 -6.68 12.03 -21.85
CA PRO A 581 -7.11 13.25 -21.19
C PRO A 581 -7.21 13.08 -19.67
N LEU A 582 -7.03 14.19 -18.93
CA LEU A 582 -7.43 14.25 -17.52
C LEU A 582 -8.95 14.31 -17.44
N GLU A 583 -9.54 13.61 -16.48
CA GLU A 583 -10.99 13.53 -16.27
C GLU A 583 -11.34 14.07 -14.89
N GLU A 584 -11.99 15.23 -14.85
CA GLU A 584 -12.58 15.82 -13.64
C GLU A 584 -14.06 15.45 -13.59
N VAL A 585 -14.48 14.80 -12.51
CA VAL A 585 -15.88 14.41 -12.30
C VAL A 585 -16.52 15.43 -11.37
N GLY A 586 -17.45 16.23 -11.90
CA GLY A 586 -18.25 17.18 -11.12
C GLY A 586 -19.21 16.46 -10.17
N GLU A 587 -19.72 17.18 -9.17
CA GLU A 587 -20.64 16.64 -8.15
C GLU A 587 -21.94 16.07 -8.73
N ASP A 588 -22.36 16.53 -9.91
CA ASP A 588 -23.53 16.02 -10.64
C ASP A 588 -23.22 14.81 -11.53
N GLY A 589 -21.96 14.34 -11.51
CA GLY A 589 -21.44 13.26 -12.34
C GLY A 589 -21.10 13.68 -13.78
N GLU A 590 -21.09 14.98 -14.09
CA GLU A 590 -20.60 15.48 -15.38
C GLU A 590 -19.06 15.35 -15.43
N VAL A 591 -18.55 14.69 -16.48
CA VAL A 591 -17.11 14.52 -16.69
C VAL A 591 -16.61 15.65 -17.59
N VAL A 592 -15.65 16.43 -17.09
CA VAL A 592 -14.91 17.43 -17.85
C VAL A 592 -13.56 16.84 -18.21
N GLU A 593 -13.32 16.70 -19.52
CA GLU A 593 -12.04 16.22 -20.04
C GLU A 593 -11.11 17.38 -20.36
N HIS A 594 -9.85 17.25 -19.97
CA HIS A 594 -8.77 18.16 -20.33
C HIS A 594 -7.75 17.41 -21.19
N ASP A 595 -7.67 17.77 -22.47
CA ASP A 595 -6.74 17.19 -23.45
C ASP A 595 -5.28 17.55 -23.11
N VAL A 596 -4.64 16.76 -22.25
CA VAL A 596 -3.21 16.82 -21.94
C VAL A 596 -2.44 15.79 -22.80
N PRO A 597 -1.12 15.93 -23.02
CA PRO A 597 -0.18 16.87 -22.41
C PRO A 597 -0.38 18.36 -22.72
N TRP A 598 0.06 19.23 -21.80
CA TRP A 598 0.12 20.69 -21.99
C TRP A 598 1.54 21.24 -21.90
N LEU A 599 1.78 22.33 -22.65
CA LEU A 599 2.88 23.25 -22.40
C LEU A 599 2.37 24.29 -21.40
N THR A 600 3.08 24.48 -20.28
CA THR A 600 2.65 25.39 -19.23
C THR A 600 3.75 26.36 -18.79
N ARG A 601 3.36 27.39 -18.05
CA ARG A 601 4.22 28.26 -17.24
C ARG A 601 3.78 28.13 -15.79
N ILE A 602 4.73 28.02 -14.87
CA ILE A 602 4.43 28.03 -13.44
C ILE A 602 4.04 29.45 -12.98
N THR A 603 2.96 29.57 -12.21
CA THR A 603 2.41 30.84 -11.71
C THR A 603 2.49 30.97 -10.19
N GLU A 604 2.58 29.84 -9.50
CA GLU A 604 2.76 29.77 -8.05
C GLU A 604 3.55 28.50 -7.71
N CYS A 605 4.34 28.60 -6.64
CA CYS A 605 5.02 27.46 -6.03
C CYS A 605 5.47 27.85 -4.62
N GLU A 606 5.21 27.00 -3.64
CA GLU A 606 5.61 27.22 -2.25
C GLU A 606 7.02 26.69 -2.00
N VAL A 607 7.32 25.48 -2.46
CA VAL A 607 8.61 24.82 -2.27
C VAL A 607 9.15 24.27 -3.58
N PHE A 608 10.39 24.65 -3.88
CA PHE A 608 11.15 24.11 -5.00
C PHE A 608 12.24 23.16 -4.51
N ILE A 609 12.38 22.04 -5.21
CA ILE A 609 13.61 21.25 -5.23
C ILE A 609 14.19 21.40 -6.64
N GLU A 610 15.33 22.10 -6.73
CA GLU A 610 15.91 22.54 -8.01
C GLU A 610 14.92 23.39 -8.85
N ASN A 611 14.41 22.84 -9.96
CA ASN A 611 13.40 23.50 -10.82
C ASN A 611 12.01 22.82 -10.71
N GLU A 612 11.88 21.78 -9.91
CA GLU A 612 10.63 21.06 -9.69
C GLU A 612 9.88 21.70 -8.52
N CYS A 613 8.60 22.02 -8.75
CA CYS A 613 7.73 22.48 -7.69
C CYS A 613 7.17 21.26 -6.97
N VAL A 614 7.52 21.10 -5.69
CA VAL A 614 7.13 19.94 -4.89
C VAL A 614 5.96 20.24 -3.95
N GLU A 615 5.63 21.53 -3.77
CA GLU A 615 4.51 21.97 -2.92
C GLU A 615 3.87 23.25 -3.47
N GLY A 616 2.53 23.32 -3.48
CA GLY A 616 1.77 24.51 -3.84
C GLY A 616 1.89 24.98 -5.30
N GLY A 617 2.15 24.07 -6.24
CA GLY A 617 2.36 24.40 -7.65
C GLY A 617 1.08 24.74 -8.42
N GLU A 618 1.03 25.93 -9.02
CA GLU A 618 0.00 26.30 -10.01
C GLU A 618 0.61 26.52 -11.41
N PHE A 619 -0.10 26.09 -12.46
CA PHE A 619 0.39 26.13 -13.83
C PHE A 619 -0.63 26.72 -14.81
N GLU A 620 -0.18 27.66 -15.65
CA GLU A 620 -0.97 28.27 -16.72
C GLU A 620 -0.67 27.60 -18.07
N ASN A 621 -1.70 27.02 -18.72
CA ASN A 621 -1.60 26.42 -20.05
C ASN A 621 -1.28 27.46 -21.14
N GLN A 622 -0.37 27.11 -22.06
CA GLN A 622 0.11 27.93 -23.18
C GLN A 622 -0.24 27.29 -24.54
N PRO A 623 -1.53 27.24 -24.93
CA PRO A 623 -1.99 26.49 -26.11
C PRO A 623 -1.47 27.06 -27.44
N ASP A 624 -1.14 28.35 -27.48
CA ASP A 624 -0.60 29.02 -28.67
C ASP A 624 0.94 29.08 -28.69
N GLY A 625 1.60 28.51 -27.68
CA GLY A 625 3.03 28.65 -27.45
C GLY A 625 3.39 29.85 -26.59
N ALA A 626 4.65 29.93 -26.17
CA ALA A 626 5.14 30.98 -25.29
C ALA A 626 6.64 31.26 -25.49
N THR A 627 7.07 32.45 -25.07
CA THR A 627 8.47 32.84 -24.98
C THR A 627 8.95 32.70 -23.54
N TYR A 628 10.13 32.12 -23.37
CA TYR A 628 10.75 31.87 -22.07
C TYR A 628 12.18 32.41 -22.06
N SER A 629 12.52 33.12 -20.98
CA SER A 629 13.81 33.78 -20.80
C SER A 629 14.89 32.88 -20.20
N MET A 630 14.51 31.75 -19.60
CA MET A 630 15.40 30.89 -18.80
C MET A 630 16.00 31.62 -17.57
N GLU A 631 15.41 32.75 -17.17
CA GLU A 631 15.76 33.48 -15.96
C GLU A 631 14.66 33.32 -14.90
N THR A 632 14.93 33.76 -13.67
CA THR A 632 13.91 33.87 -12.64
C THR A 632 13.14 35.18 -12.80
N VAL A 633 11.82 35.11 -12.95
CA VAL A 633 10.91 36.25 -13.06
C VAL A 633 9.94 36.20 -11.87
N ASP A 634 9.90 37.29 -11.10
CA ASP A 634 9.03 37.42 -9.91
C ASP A 634 9.17 36.28 -8.87
N GLY A 635 10.36 35.68 -8.80
CA GLY A 635 10.68 34.59 -7.86
C GLY A 635 10.42 33.19 -8.40
N LEU A 636 9.87 33.07 -9.61
CA LEU A 636 9.60 31.80 -10.28
C LEU A 636 10.53 31.60 -11.48
N PRO A 637 10.93 30.37 -11.82
CA PRO A 637 11.70 30.10 -13.03
C PRO A 637 10.81 30.31 -14.27
N ASP A 638 11.22 31.21 -15.17
CA ASP A 638 10.56 31.41 -16.46
C ASP A 638 11.09 30.40 -17.48
N ILE A 639 10.69 29.14 -17.26
CA ILE A 639 11.00 27.97 -18.07
C ILE A 639 9.69 27.23 -18.46
N PRO A 640 9.69 26.48 -19.57
CA PRO A 640 8.54 25.68 -19.96
C PRO A 640 8.42 24.41 -19.09
N TYR A 641 7.19 24.10 -18.67
CA TYR A 641 6.84 22.88 -17.95
C TYR A 641 5.90 22.02 -18.80
N MET A 642 6.21 20.73 -18.95
CA MET A 642 5.32 19.79 -19.65
C MET A 642 4.46 19.10 -18.63
N LEU A 643 3.16 19.36 -18.68
CA LEU A 643 2.18 18.70 -17.83
C LEU A 643 1.68 17.46 -18.58
N VAL A 644 1.79 16.29 -17.96
CA VAL A 644 1.41 15.01 -18.57
C VAL A 644 0.61 14.18 -17.57
N HIS A 645 -0.46 13.54 -18.02
CA HIS A 645 -1.18 12.53 -17.27
C HIS A 645 -0.85 11.14 -17.81
N PHE A 646 -0.52 10.22 -16.92
CA PHE A 646 -0.31 8.81 -17.22
C PHE A 646 -1.36 7.94 -16.53
N ARG A 647 -2.28 7.35 -17.31
CA ARG A 647 -3.31 6.42 -16.81
C ARG A 647 -2.73 5.05 -16.45
N HIS A 648 -1.63 4.69 -17.08
CA HIS A 648 -0.89 3.47 -16.86
C HIS A 648 0.61 3.78 -16.87
N GLN A 649 1.40 2.94 -16.20
CA GLN A 649 2.85 3.09 -16.15
C GLN A 649 3.48 3.10 -17.54
N VAL A 650 4.55 3.87 -17.68
CA VAL A 650 5.26 4.09 -18.94
C VAL A 650 6.64 3.44 -18.86
N GLU A 651 6.92 2.51 -19.77
CA GLU A 651 8.21 1.81 -19.86
C GLU A 651 9.35 2.81 -20.10
N LYS A 652 9.10 3.78 -20.98
CA LYS A 652 10.08 4.79 -21.35
C LYS A 652 9.44 6.12 -21.72
N LEU A 653 9.91 7.21 -21.11
CA LEU A 653 9.51 8.57 -21.44
C LEU A 653 10.70 9.32 -22.06
N GLU A 654 10.52 9.80 -23.29
CA GLU A 654 11.48 10.65 -23.99
C GLU A 654 10.83 12.01 -24.29
N MET A 655 11.50 13.11 -23.95
CA MET A 655 11.12 14.44 -24.41
C MET A 655 12.25 15.01 -25.27
N VAL A 656 11.96 15.22 -26.56
CA VAL A 656 12.96 15.61 -27.56
C VAL A 656 12.73 17.03 -28.03
N VAL A 657 13.78 17.87 -28.00
CA VAL A 657 13.72 19.23 -28.54
C VAL A 657 13.97 19.20 -30.04
N ARG A 658 13.01 19.73 -30.80
CA ARG A 658 13.07 19.86 -32.26
C ARG A 658 13.03 21.33 -32.65
N ASP A 659 13.86 21.70 -33.62
CA ASP A 659 13.79 23.02 -34.26
C ASP A 659 12.42 23.20 -34.96
N ALA A 660 11.75 24.32 -34.70
CA ALA A 660 10.35 24.50 -35.10
C ALA A 660 10.17 24.59 -36.62
N ASP A 661 11.19 25.05 -37.36
CA ASP A 661 11.14 25.21 -38.82
C ASP A 661 11.48 23.92 -39.56
N THR A 662 12.49 23.19 -39.08
CA THR A 662 13.03 22.01 -39.76
C THR A 662 12.45 20.70 -39.24
N GLY A 663 11.92 20.66 -38.02
CA GLY A 663 11.48 19.45 -37.32
C GLY A 663 12.63 18.52 -36.92
N MET A 664 13.88 18.92 -37.18
CA MET A 664 15.07 18.14 -36.84
C MET A 664 15.40 18.32 -35.37
N PRO A 665 15.95 17.29 -34.70
CA PRO A 665 16.47 17.45 -33.35
C PRO A 665 17.56 18.54 -33.30
N VAL A 666 17.58 19.34 -32.23
CA VAL A 666 18.50 20.48 -32.09
C VAL A 666 19.96 20.05 -32.19
N TYR A 667 20.31 18.93 -31.56
CA TYR A 667 21.61 18.28 -31.75
C TYR A 667 21.45 16.82 -32.17
N PRO A 668 22.28 16.29 -33.09
CA PRO A 668 22.11 14.92 -33.61
C PRO A 668 22.30 13.77 -32.62
N VAL A 669 22.84 14.05 -31.42
CA VAL A 669 23.24 13.04 -30.41
C VAL A 669 22.90 13.46 -28.97
N ALA A 670 22.28 14.62 -28.80
CA ALA A 670 22.03 15.26 -27.52
C ALA A 670 20.79 16.16 -27.63
N ASP A 671 19.64 15.54 -27.81
CA ASP A 671 18.38 16.20 -28.13
C ASP A 671 17.30 15.99 -27.07
N LYS A 672 17.60 15.24 -26.01
CA LYS A 672 16.64 14.87 -24.98
C LYS A 672 16.69 15.80 -23.79
N VAL A 673 15.53 16.24 -23.34
CA VAL A 673 15.32 16.91 -22.05
C VAL A 673 15.03 15.88 -20.98
N VAL A 674 14.15 14.92 -21.29
CA VAL A 674 13.75 13.82 -20.42
C VAL A 674 14.11 12.52 -21.13
N ASP A 675 14.75 11.60 -20.41
CA ASP A 675 15.06 10.22 -20.84
C ASP A 675 14.94 9.32 -19.61
N LEU A 676 13.71 9.02 -19.24
CA LEU A 676 13.38 8.21 -18.06
C LEU A 676 12.90 6.84 -18.50
N GLU A 677 13.23 5.83 -17.71
CA GLU A 677 12.68 4.48 -17.84
C GLU A 677 11.84 4.17 -16.60
N HIS A 678 10.81 3.34 -16.75
CA HIS A 678 9.96 2.87 -15.65
C HIS A 678 9.27 4.02 -14.91
N VAL A 679 8.59 4.89 -15.66
CA VAL A 679 7.82 6.00 -15.11
C VAL A 679 6.52 5.46 -14.54
N GLU A 680 6.19 5.95 -13.33
CA GLU A 680 4.99 5.61 -12.58
C GLU A 680 3.73 6.11 -13.29
N ARG A 681 2.57 5.62 -12.87
CA ARG A 681 1.28 6.18 -13.31
C ARG A 681 0.78 7.21 -12.29
N ASN A 682 -0.13 8.06 -12.75
CA ASN A 682 -0.85 8.97 -11.87
C ASN A 682 -1.84 8.20 -10.97
N ALA A 683 -2.01 8.70 -9.73
CA ALA A 683 -2.82 8.06 -8.71
C ALA A 683 -4.33 8.28 -8.91
N THR A 684 -4.72 9.40 -9.49
CA THR A 684 -6.12 9.77 -9.77
C THR A 684 -6.29 10.22 -11.22
N SER A 685 -7.53 10.25 -11.71
CA SER A 685 -7.89 10.75 -13.05
C SER A 685 -7.61 12.24 -13.26
N THR A 686 -7.38 12.99 -12.19
CA THR A 686 -7.14 14.44 -12.18
C THR A 686 -5.68 14.80 -11.88
N SER A 687 -4.90 13.88 -11.35
CA SER A 687 -3.49 14.12 -11.03
C SER A 687 -2.61 14.05 -12.27
N TYR A 688 -1.53 14.82 -12.28
CA TYR A 688 -0.59 14.93 -13.40
C TYR A 688 0.85 15.01 -12.88
N PHE A 689 1.79 14.70 -13.76
CA PHE A 689 3.21 15.00 -13.56
C PHE A 689 3.60 16.28 -14.28
N THR A 690 4.64 16.95 -13.80
CA THR A 690 5.23 18.10 -14.49
C THR A 690 6.70 17.83 -14.75
N TYR A 691 7.16 18.19 -15.95
CA TYR A 691 8.55 18.05 -16.37
C TYR A 691 9.10 19.42 -16.80
N PRO A 692 9.88 20.11 -15.94
CA PRO A 692 10.51 21.37 -16.30
C PRO A 692 11.60 21.18 -17.37
N TRP A 693 11.78 22.19 -18.22
CA TRP A 693 12.91 22.26 -19.14
C TRP A 693 13.70 23.56 -19.00
N ASP A 694 14.91 23.48 -18.46
CA ASP A 694 15.80 24.61 -18.21
C ASP A 694 16.51 25.19 -19.47
N GLY A 695 16.08 24.79 -20.67
CA GLY A 695 16.70 25.20 -21.92
C GLY A 695 17.99 24.45 -22.25
N THR A 696 18.28 23.35 -21.55
CA THR A 696 19.40 22.47 -21.85
C THR A 696 18.95 21.09 -22.33
N VAL A 697 19.82 20.40 -23.06
CA VAL A 697 19.58 19.04 -23.52
C VAL A 697 20.75 18.16 -23.15
N SER A 698 20.43 16.94 -22.78
CA SER A 698 21.40 15.93 -22.39
C SER A 698 21.66 14.97 -23.53
N GLY A 699 22.85 14.38 -23.51
CA GLY A 699 23.26 13.35 -24.46
C GLY A 699 23.99 12.22 -23.76
N MET A 700 24.54 11.32 -24.55
CA MET A 700 25.23 10.14 -24.03
C MET A 700 26.36 10.56 -23.08
N PHE A 701 26.38 9.99 -21.87
CA PHE A 701 27.31 10.29 -20.75
C PHE A 701 26.97 11.49 -19.85
N GLY A 702 25.73 12.00 -19.84
CA GLY A 702 25.28 12.97 -18.82
C GLY A 702 25.86 14.38 -18.97
N TRP A 703 26.43 14.69 -20.15
CA TRP A 703 26.77 16.06 -20.50
C TRP A 703 25.50 16.80 -20.90
N SER A 704 25.31 18.00 -20.36
CA SER A 704 24.25 18.92 -20.73
C SER A 704 24.80 20.03 -21.65
N TRP A 705 24.02 20.40 -22.66
CA TRP A 705 24.32 21.49 -23.59
C TRP A 705 23.18 22.49 -23.62
N PRO A 706 23.47 23.80 -23.55
CA PRO A 706 22.44 24.81 -23.73
C PRO A 706 21.91 24.79 -25.18
N VAL A 707 20.60 24.88 -25.31
CA VAL A 707 19.93 25.09 -26.60
C VAL A 707 19.97 26.59 -26.93
N PRO A 708 20.46 26.99 -28.11
CA PRO A 708 20.55 28.41 -28.49
C PRO A 708 19.19 29.10 -28.52
N ASP A 709 19.17 30.43 -28.49
CA ASP A 709 17.94 31.19 -28.71
C ASP A 709 17.34 30.89 -30.08
N GLY A 710 16.02 30.75 -30.14
CA GLY A 710 15.32 30.27 -31.32
C GLY A 710 13.94 29.69 -31.01
N ASP A 711 13.28 29.20 -32.06
CA ASP A 711 11.95 28.60 -31.98
C ASP A 711 12.04 27.08 -32.03
N TYR A 712 11.40 26.41 -31.07
CA TYR A 712 11.47 24.97 -30.86
C TYR A 712 10.10 24.36 -30.59
N ARG A 713 10.02 23.04 -30.65
CA ARG A 713 8.92 22.21 -30.14
C ARG A 713 9.51 21.09 -29.29
N ILE A 714 8.78 20.70 -28.25
CA ILE A 714 9.09 19.50 -27.49
C ILE A 714 8.16 18.39 -27.98
N GLU A 715 8.76 17.29 -28.41
CA GLU A 715 8.06 16.05 -28.72
C GLU A 715 8.14 15.13 -27.51
N VAL A 716 7.00 14.91 -26.86
CA VAL A 716 6.83 13.97 -25.74
C VAL A 716 6.48 12.61 -26.31
N ARG A 717 7.24 11.57 -25.96
CA ARG A 717 7.05 10.19 -26.43
C ARG A 717 7.01 9.26 -25.23
N ALA A 718 5.90 8.57 -25.05
CA ALA A 718 5.72 7.59 -23.99
C ALA A 718 5.61 6.19 -24.62
N LEU A 719 6.55 5.31 -24.28
CA LEU A 719 6.50 3.89 -24.62
C LEU A 719 5.58 3.20 -23.63
N GLN A 720 4.55 2.54 -24.14
CA GLN A 720 3.61 1.78 -23.33
C GLN A 720 4.33 0.68 -22.52
N ALA A 721 3.74 0.27 -21.40
CA ALA A 721 4.27 -0.82 -20.59
C ALA A 721 4.52 -2.09 -21.43
N LEU A 722 5.69 -2.72 -21.24
CA LEU A 722 6.17 -3.86 -22.05
C LEU A 722 6.30 -3.57 -23.56
N GLY A 723 6.34 -2.29 -23.95
CA GLY A 723 6.41 -1.88 -25.36
C GLY A 723 7.75 -2.21 -26.03
N ASP A 724 7.72 -2.51 -27.34
CA ASP A 724 8.93 -2.66 -28.14
C ASP A 724 9.37 -1.28 -28.62
N ARG A 725 10.53 -0.81 -28.14
CA ARG A 725 11.12 0.48 -28.54
C ARG A 725 11.34 0.64 -30.04
N TRP A 726 11.33 -0.45 -30.80
CA TRP A 726 11.48 -0.47 -32.26
C TRP A 726 10.15 -0.53 -33.02
N ASN A 727 9.02 -0.64 -32.32
CA ASN A 727 7.69 -0.57 -32.89
C ASN A 727 7.06 0.79 -32.62
N ASP A 728 6.91 1.61 -33.67
CA ASP A 728 6.30 2.95 -33.55
C ASP A 728 4.86 2.91 -33.05
N GLU A 729 4.14 1.78 -33.23
CA GLU A 729 2.75 1.62 -32.76
C GLU A 729 2.66 1.51 -31.23
N HIS A 730 3.75 1.18 -30.53
CA HIS A 730 3.77 1.08 -29.06
C HIS A 730 4.12 2.42 -28.39
N TRP A 731 4.37 3.46 -29.18
CA TRP A 731 4.68 4.80 -28.70
C TRP A 731 3.47 5.72 -28.86
N GLU A 732 3.06 6.34 -27.77
CA GLU A 732 2.20 7.51 -27.83
C GLU A 732 3.06 8.76 -27.90
N THR A 733 2.66 9.71 -28.75
CA THR A 733 3.45 10.92 -29.02
C THR A 733 2.57 12.17 -29.01
N TRP A 734 3.05 13.20 -28.32
CA TRP A 734 2.49 14.54 -28.34
C TRP A 734 3.57 15.55 -28.75
N THR A 735 3.19 16.63 -29.42
CA THR A 735 4.14 17.70 -29.81
C THR A 735 3.60 19.04 -29.35
N SER A 736 4.43 19.77 -28.61
CA SER A 736 4.07 21.08 -28.07
C SER A 736 3.75 22.11 -29.16
N PRO A 737 3.01 23.18 -28.81
CA PRO A 737 3.07 24.46 -29.51
C PRO A 737 4.50 25.01 -29.60
N VAL A 738 4.71 26.08 -30.37
CA VAL A 738 6.07 26.66 -30.53
C VAL A 738 6.52 27.29 -29.21
N ILE A 739 7.73 26.94 -28.79
CA ILE A 739 8.42 27.50 -27.62
C ILE A 739 9.56 28.37 -28.16
N THR A 740 9.57 29.65 -27.80
CA THR A 740 10.66 30.56 -28.16
C THR A 740 11.59 30.74 -26.98
N LEU A 741 12.88 30.42 -27.15
CA LEU A 741 13.93 30.78 -26.19
C LEU A 741 14.50 32.16 -26.56
N ASP A 742 14.43 33.12 -25.64
CA ASP A 742 14.95 34.47 -25.81
C ASP A 742 15.64 34.94 -24.52
N ARG A 743 16.97 34.82 -24.47
CA ARG A 743 17.77 35.15 -23.27
C ARG A 743 18.28 36.61 -23.27
N GLY A 744 17.97 37.39 -24.32
CA GLY A 744 18.31 38.82 -24.42
C GLY A 744 19.60 39.18 -25.16
#